data_AF-A0AAD3H181-F1
#
_entry.id   AF-A0AAD3H181-F1
#
_cell.length_a   1.000
_cell.length_b   1.000
_cell.length_c   1.000
_cell.angle_alpha   90.00
_cell.angle_beta   90.00
_cell.angle_gamma   90.00
#
_symmetry.space_group_name_H-M   'P 1'
#
loop_
_entity.id
_entity.type
_entity.pdbx_description
1 polymer ?
#
loop_
_entity_poly.entity_id
_entity_poly.type
_entity_poly.pdbx_seq_one_letter_code
_entity_poly.pdbx_strand_id
1 'polypeptide(L)'
;MVIYTKDIENLKKAYQKSDVFKIGSNNTLQKSNQSVLTKIKSKDDNVKRKENRNMNMDAEQSRTENENNTATAKETHTNTTQYPRTMVVQKTINKNPFAIQIYNSNDIVSNEIRRRGWEMSFIASLKNIFLQYSAKHNVPLSELTFLDIGANIGWFSLNMAALGVNVIAFEPMEQNYEMIKRSLEEQINIDNGVSGRVTLYEHGLGVKEETCFLYSGDINVGDGHIKCVASEEDLSIQKGYSIRQKVIVKRLDDVLTTEKVKSMNIIAAKLDCEGFEGNVLEGGMNVLLDGGILNILSEYQPSWIKEKGSGDGGDADLYLQRFKDAGYRVEKMGGAEVFLKKSEPMNKVLDQNITSTKQTTQYPRTMVVQKTINKNPFAIQIYNSKDIVSNQIRGSGWETGFINSLKIIFLQYSAKHNIPLSELTFLDIGANIGWFSLNMAALGVNVVAFEPMEQNYQMIKRSLEEQTNIDNGVSDRVTLYEHGLGVKEETCFLYSDDGNVGDGHIKCVASEEDLSIQKGYSIRQKVIVKRLDDVLTTEKVKSMNIIAAKLDCEGFEGNVLEGGMNVLLDGGILNILSEYQPSWIKEKGSGNGGDADLYLQRFKDAGYRVEKMGGAEVFLKKSEPMNKVLDQNITSTKQTTQYPRTMVVQKTINKNPFAIQIYNSKDIVSNQIRGSGWETGFINSLKIIFLQYSAKHNIPLSELTFLDIGANIGWFSLNMAALGVNVVAFEPMEQNYQMIKRSLEEQTNIDNGVSDRVTLYEHGLGVKEETCFLYSDDGNVGDGHIKCVASEEDLSIQKGYSIRQKVIVKRLDDVLTTEKVKSMNIIAAKLDCEGFEGNVLEGGMNVLLDGGILNILSEYQPSWIKEKGSGNGGDADLYLQRFKDAGYRVEKMGGAEVFLKKSEPMNKVLDQNITSTKQTTQYPRTMVVQKTINKNPFAIQIYNSKDIVSNQIRGSGWETGFINSLKNIFLQYSAKHNIPLSELTFLDIGANIGWFSLNMAALGVNVVAFEPMEQNYQMIKRSLEEQTNIDNGVSDRVTLYEHGLGVKEETCFLYSDDGNVGDGHIKCVANEEDLSIQKGYSIRQKVIVKRLDDVLTTEKVKSMNIIAAKLDCEGFEGNVLEGGMNVLLDGGILNILSEYQPSWIKEKGSGNGGDADLYLQRFKDAGYRVEKMGGAEVFLKKSDGL
;
A
#
# COMPACT_ATOMS: atom_id res chain seq x y z
N MET A 1 61.82 -21.53 0.19
CA MET A 1 63.13 -22.16 0.52
C MET A 1 64.19 -21.05 0.57
N VAL A 2 65.32 -21.33 1.23
CA VAL A 2 66.60 -20.57 1.30
C VAL A 2 66.94 -19.86 -0.05
N ILE A 3 67.62 -18.71 -0.15
CA ILE A 3 68.60 -17.98 0.68
C ILE A 3 68.28 -16.45 0.60
N TYR A 4 68.95 -15.47 1.23
CA TYR A 4 70.26 -15.36 1.90
C TYR A 4 70.17 -14.54 3.21
N THR A 5 71.32 -14.23 3.83
CA THR A 5 71.48 -13.50 5.10
C THR A 5 72.61 -12.46 5.04
N LYS A 6 72.41 -11.25 5.60
CA LYS A 6 73.36 -10.49 6.45
C LYS A 6 72.79 -9.11 6.82
N ASP A 7 72.65 -8.86 8.13
CA ASP A 7 72.66 -7.54 8.84
C ASP A 7 72.01 -7.60 10.24
N ILE A 8 71.37 -8.73 10.59
CA ILE A 8 70.79 -9.02 11.92
C ILE A 8 71.83 -9.00 13.07
N GLU A 9 73.14 -8.96 12.80
CA GLU A 9 74.17 -8.93 13.85
C GLU A 9 74.38 -7.55 14.49
N ASN A 10 74.10 -6.44 13.79
CA ASN A 10 74.37 -5.10 14.32
C ASN A 10 73.33 -4.63 15.38
N LEU A 11 72.07 -5.08 15.28
CA LEU A 11 71.04 -4.74 16.26
C LEU A 11 71.11 -5.57 17.56
N LYS A 12 71.85 -6.70 17.57
CA LYS A 12 71.93 -7.59 18.74
C LYS A 12 72.93 -7.16 19.82
N LYS A 13 73.70 -6.09 19.63
CA LYS A 13 74.69 -5.60 20.63
C LYS A 13 74.25 -4.39 21.46
N ALA A 14 73.10 -3.78 21.17
CA ALA A 14 72.54 -2.70 22.00
C ALA A 14 71.75 -3.21 23.23
N TYR A 15 71.48 -4.52 23.31
CA TYR A 15 70.72 -5.16 24.40
C TYR A 15 71.64 -5.94 25.36
N GLN A 16 72.29 -5.26 26.30
CA GLN A 16 72.73 -5.86 27.57
C GLN A 16 72.96 -4.82 28.68
N LYS A 17 72.21 -4.98 29.79
CA LYS A 17 71.96 -4.10 30.96
C LYS A 17 70.68 -3.25 30.84
N SER A 18 69.66 -3.42 31.68
CA SER A 18 69.37 -4.48 32.68
C SER A 18 67.89 -4.40 33.08
N ASP A 19 67.20 -5.54 33.04
CA ASP A 19 66.36 -6.17 34.09
C ASP A 19 65.36 -5.34 34.94
N VAL A 20 64.22 -5.85 35.42
CA VAL A 20 63.42 -7.11 35.23
C VAL A 20 62.07 -6.86 35.96
N PHE A 21 60.93 -7.35 35.46
CA PHE A 21 60.05 -8.31 36.18
C PHE A 21 58.91 -8.87 35.31
N LYS A 22 58.51 -10.11 35.63
CA LYS A 22 57.76 -11.02 34.76
C LYS A 22 56.24 -11.01 34.98
N ILE A 23 55.56 -11.40 33.90
CA ILE A 23 54.15 -11.79 33.79
C ILE A 23 53.83 -13.05 34.62
N GLY A 24 52.59 -13.16 35.11
CA GLY A 24 51.97 -14.40 35.58
C GLY A 24 50.53 -14.53 35.06
N SER A 25 50.19 -15.67 34.45
CA SER A 25 48.93 -15.92 33.73
C SER A 25 47.85 -16.61 34.58
N ASN A 26 46.56 -16.40 34.26
CA ASN A 26 45.63 -17.47 33.84
C ASN A 26 44.16 -17.03 33.68
N ASN A 27 43.43 -17.77 32.83
CA ASN A 27 41.97 -17.75 32.69
C ASN A 27 41.23 -18.24 33.96
N THR A 28 39.98 -17.83 34.16
CA THR A 28 38.75 -18.68 34.02
C THR A 28 37.49 -17.96 34.60
N LEU A 29 36.31 -18.40 34.15
CA LEU A 29 34.96 -17.87 34.37
C LEU A 29 34.45 -17.63 35.82
N GLN A 30 33.36 -16.83 35.86
CA GLN A 30 32.08 -17.02 36.57
C GLN A 30 31.69 -16.16 37.80
N LYS A 31 30.62 -15.37 37.57
CA LYS A 31 29.40 -15.08 38.36
C LYS A 31 29.43 -14.91 39.89
N SER A 32 28.68 -13.87 40.25
CA SER A 32 27.75 -13.72 41.39
C SER A 32 28.33 -13.32 42.75
N ASN A 33 27.60 -12.39 43.39
CA ASN A 33 27.60 -12.23 44.83
C ASN A 33 26.18 -11.87 45.29
N GLN A 34 25.84 -12.29 46.51
CA GLN A 34 24.47 -12.46 46.99
C GLN A 34 24.38 -12.02 48.46
N SER A 35 23.27 -11.40 48.87
CA SER A 35 22.85 -11.22 50.29
C SER A 35 23.79 -10.31 51.15
N VAL A 36 23.48 -9.86 52.38
CA VAL A 36 22.77 -10.47 53.52
C VAL A 36 22.17 -9.42 54.48
N LEU A 37 20.87 -9.57 54.83
CA LEU A 37 20.11 -9.19 56.06
C LEU A 37 20.22 -7.76 56.71
N THR A 38 19.41 -7.32 57.70
CA THR A 38 17.94 -7.31 58.00
C THR A 38 17.73 -6.80 59.44
N LYS A 39 16.78 -5.85 59.68
CA LYS A 39 15.83 -5.78 60.83
C LYS A 39 15.06 -4.42 60.81
N ILE A 40 13.74 -4.40 60.56
CA ILE A 40 12.59 -4.49 61.53
C ILE A 40 12.49 -3.22 62.42
N LYS A 41 11.37 -2.48 62.56
CA LYS A 41 9.99 -2.44 61.98
C LYS A 41 9.30 -1.14 62.47
N SER A 42 8.43 -0.48 61.67
CA SER A 42 7.07 -0.02 62.12
C SER A 42 6.29 0.83 61.09
N LYS A 43 5.07 0.35 60.74
CA LYS A 43 3.81 1.09 60.44
C LYS A 43 3.71 2.01 59.20
N ASP A 44 2.79 1.76 58.25
CA ASP A 44 1.33 2.13 58.20
C ASP A 44 1.14 3.64 57.89
N ASP A 45 0.26 4.16 57.03
CA ASP A 45 -0.79 3.59 56.15
C ASP A 45 -1.33 4.68 55.17
N ASN A 46 -2.14 4.30 54.15
CA ASN A 46 -3.19 5.13 53.47
C ASN A 46 -2.81 6.46 52.72
N VAL A 47 -3.56 7.05 51.77
CA VAL A 47 -4.55 6.70 50.71
C VAL A 47 -5.25 8.02 50.24
N LYS A 48 -5.42 8.23 48.91
CA LYS A 48 -6.38 9.13 48.22
C LYS A 48 -6.44 10.67 48.50
N ARG A 49 -6.13 11.48 47.47
CA ARG A 49 -7.04 12.34 46.63
C ARG A 49 -6.16 13.33 45.82
N LYS A 50 -6.23 13.48 44.48
CA LYS A 50 -7.30 13.69 43.47
C LYS A 50 -7.68 15.17 43.30
N GLU A 51 -7.84 15.59 42.03
CA GLU A 51 -8.38 16.88 41.53
C GLU A 51 -7.39 18.07 41.49
N ASN A 52 -7.39 18.95 40.47
CA ASN A 52 -8.12 19.00 39.17
C ASN A 52 -7.47 20.06 38.25
N ARG A 53 -7.46 19.84 36.91
CA ARG A 53 -7.65 20.83 35.80
C ARG A 53 -6.70 22.05 35.70
N ASN A 54 -6.46 22.70 34.55
CA ASN A 54 -6.72 22.47 33.11
C ASN A 54 -5.91 23.54 32.31
N MET A 55 -5.67 23.30 31.01
CA MET A 55 -5.78 24.23 29.83
C MET A 55 -5.41 25.73 29.95
N ASN A 56 -4.94 26.46 28.92
CA ASN A 56 -4.51 26.19 27.54
C ASN A 56 -3.87 27.48 26.95
N MET A 57 -3.18 27.35 25.80
CA MET A 57 -3.22 28.27 24.64
C MET A 57 -2.76 29.75 24.72
N ASP A 58 -1.82 30.08 23.82
CA ASP A 58 -2.00 30.96 22.63
C ASP A 58 -1.12 32.21 22.41
N ALA A 59 -0.87 32.43 21.11
CA ALA A 59 -0.42 33.63 20.37
C ALA A 59 0.96 34.24 20.74
N GLU A 60 1.96 34.40 19.85
CA GLU A 60 2.05 34.93 18.46
C GLU A 60 2.22 36.46 18.37
N GLN A 61 3.19 36.92 17.57
CA GLN A 61 3.49 38.32 17.16
C GLN A 61 4.00 39.28 18.27
N SER A 62 4.77 40.34 18.01
CA SER A 62 5.72 40.66 16.92
C SER A 62 6.65 41.83 17.35
N ARG A 63 7.79 41.98 16.67
CA ARG A 63 8.63 43.19 16.49
C ARG A 63 8.51 44.37 17.49
N THR A 64 9.65 44.78 18.04
CA THR A 64 10.16 46.16 17.80
C THR A 64 11.66 46.24 18.04
N GLU A 65 12.35 46.93 17.12
CA GLU A 65 13.76 47.33 17.29
C GLU A 65 13.84 48.57 18.18
N ASN A 66 14.99 48.77 18.85
CA ASN A 66 15.48 50.12 19.11
C ASN A 66 17.00 50.13 19.25
N GLU A 67 17.64 51.02 18.49
CA GLU A 67 19.07 51.17 18.37
C GLU A 67 19.63 52.07 19.49
N ASN A 68 20.86 51.81 19.97
CA ASN A 68 22.03 52.70 19.71
C ASN A 68 23.22 52.46 20.66
N ASN A 69 24.37 52.17 20.04
CA ASN A 69 25.72 52.71 20.29
C ASN A 69 26.12 53.23 21.69
N THR A 70 27.22 52.69 22.24
CA THR A 70 28.55 53.35 22.13
C THR A 70 29.69 52.44 22.60
N ALA A 71 30.93 52.80 22.23
CA ALA A 71 32.09 51.89 22.22
C ALA A 71 33.04 52.03 23.43
N THR A 72 33.90 51.03 23.59
CA THR A 72 35.30 51.22 24.05
C THR A 72 36.16 50.08 23.48
N ALA A 73 37.43 50.37 23.18
CA ALA A 73 38.30 49.49 22.38
C ALA A 73 39.68 49.31 23.03
N LYS A 74 40.41 48.29 22.54
CA LYS A 74 41.82 47.93 22.83
C LYS A 74 42.05 47.22 24.18
N GLU A 75 43.01 46.30 24.33
CA GLU A 75 44.12 45.95 23.43
C GLU A 75 44.53 44.45 23.48
N THR A 76 45.18 44.02 22.40
CA THR A 76 45.80 42.73 22.03
C THR A 76 46.32 41.78 23.12
N HIS A 77 46.08 40.46 22.93
CA HIS A 77 47.10 39.41 23.16
C HIS A 77 46.92 38.18 22.24
N THR A 78 47.95 37.93 21.41
CA THR A 78 48.35 36.62 20.82
C THR A 78 47.26 35.66 20.32
N ASN A 79 46.96 35.72 19.02
CA ASN A 79 46.27 34.64 18.31
C ASN A 79 47.18 33.40 18.20
N THR A 80 47.03 32.44 19.12
CA THR A 80 47.17 31.03 18.73
C THR A 80 45.97 30.69 17.85
N THR A 81 46.20 30.29 16.60
CA THR A 81 45.16 29.87 15.66
C THR A 81 44.40 28.66 16.22
N GLN A 82 43.30 28.93 16.91
CA GLN A 82 42.38 27.90 17.35
C GLN A 82 41.61 27.40 16.12
N TYR A 83 42.18 26.38 15.45
CA TYR A 83 41.54 25.74 14.29
C TYR A 83 40.07 25.42 14.59
N PRO A 84 39.17 25.54 13.60
CA PRO A 84 37.78 25.10 13.74
C PRO A 84 37.75 23.67 14.30
N ARG A 85 36.80 23.39 15.21
CA ARG A 85 36.66 22.04 15.76
C ARG A 85 36.40 21.06 14.60
N THR A 86 37.23 20.04 14.46
CA THR A 86 36.97 18.92 13.55
C THR A 86 36.26 17.78 14.27
N MET A 87 35.76 16.81 13.51
CA MET A 87 35.29 15.52 14.04
C MET A 87 35.59 14.39 13.05
N VAL A 88 35.75 13.17 13.56
CA VAL A 88 35.94 11.97 12.75
C VAL A 88 34.59 11.37 12.37
N VAL A 89 34.45 10.99 11.11
CA VAL A 89 33.32 10.18 10.60
C VAL A 89 33.89 8.93 9.92
N GLN A 90 33.29 7.77 10.20
CA GLN A 90 33.60 6.54 9.47
C GLN A 90 32.65 6.38 8.28
N LYS A 91 33.20 5.91 7.16
CA LYS A 91 32.52 5.66 5.89
C LYS A 91 33.00 4.34 5.30
N THR A 92 32.29 3.84 4.28
CA THR A 92 32.58 2.55 3.66
C THR A 92 32.45 2.66 2.15
N ILE A 93 33.39 2.09 1.42
CA ILE A 93 33.31 1.89 -0.03
C ILE A 93 33.67 0.44 -0.36
N ASN A 94 32.85 -0.23 -1.16
CA ASN A 94 33.04 -1.65 -1.51
C ASN A 94 33.27 -2.57 -0.29
N LYS A 95 32.56 -2.30 0.83
CA LYS A 95 32.71 -2.96 2.15
C LYS A 95 34.02 -2.70 2.91
N ASN A 96 34.94 -1.89 2.36
CA ASN A 96 36.15 -1.44 3.05
C ASN A 96 35.85 -0.14 3.83
N PRO A 97 35.97 -0.12 5.16
CA PRO A 97 35.71 1.08 5.94
C PRO A 97 36.96 1.98 6.02
N PHE A 98 36.73 3.29 6.08
CA PHE A 98 37.76 4.31 6.26
C PHE A 98 37.22 5.44 7.16
N ALA A 99 38.12 6.20 7.77
CA ALA A 99 37.80 7.40 8.54
C ALA A 99 38.15 8.68 7.77
N ILE A 100 37.37 9.73 7.98
CA ILE A 100 37.62 11.08 7.47
C ILE A 100 37.38 12.12 8.56
N GLN A 101 38.32 13.05 8.70
CA GLN A 101 38.19 14.25 9.51
C GLN A 101 37.40 15.30 8.73
N ILE A 102 36.34 15.82 9.33
CA ILE A 102 35.46 16.83 8.73
C ILE A 102 35.32 18.04 9.68
N TYR A 103 34.96 19.21 9.14
CA TYR A 103 34.61 20.37 9.97
C TYR A 103 33.35 20.05 10.80
N ASN A 104 33.30 20.46 12.07
CA ASN A 104 32.14 20.16 12.92
C ASN A 104 30.90 21.04 12.64
N SER A 105 31.09 22.18 11.98
CA SER A 105 30.09 23.19 11.68
C SER A 105 30.61 24.13 10.58
N ASN A 106 29.71 24.90 9.95
CA ASN A 106 30.03 25.95 8.97
C ASN A 106 30.86 25.48 7.76
N ASP A 107 30.52 24.30 7.23
CA ASP A 107 31.07 23.77 5.98
C ASP A 107 30.04 22.84 5.31
N ILE A 108 29.74 23.07 4.02
CA ILE A 108 28.66 22.37 3.31
C ILE A 108 29.08 20.92 3.00
N VAL A 109 30.30 20.73 2.49
CA VAL A 109 30.86 19.41 2.15
C VAL A 109 30.89 18.51 3.38
N SER A 110 31.44 19.01 4.50
CA SER A 110 31.48 18.29 5.79
C SER A 110 30.09 17.92 6.32
N ASN A 111 29.10 18.81 6.18
CA ASN A 111 27.73 18.54 6.61
C ASN A 111 27.08 17.41 5.81
N GLU A 112 27.28 17.38 4.49
CA GLU A 112 26.75 16.31 3.64
C GLU A 112 27.52 14.99 3.83
N ILE A 113 28.85 15.02 3.96
CA ILE A 113 29.66 13.85 4.34
C ILE A 113 29.16 13.25 5.65
N ARG A 114 28.91 14.06 6.68
CA ARG A 114 28.37 13.59 7.97
C ARG A 114 27.04 12.85 7.81
N ARG A 115 26.18 13.29 6.90
CA ARG A 115 24.84 12.74 6.70
C ARG A 115 24.81 11.51 5.79
N ARG A 116 25.36 11.62 4.58
CA ARG A 116 25.21 10.63 3.50
C ARG A 116 26.43 10.45 2.60
N GLY A 117 27.43 11.32 2.69
CA GLY A 117 28.55 11.37 1.75
C GLY A 117 28.45 12.61 0.85
N TRP A 118 29.52 12.89 0.12
CA TRP A 118 29.55 13.92 -0.91
C TRP A 118 29.58 13.23 -2.29
N GLU A 119 28.89 13.78 -3.29
CA GLU A 119 29.07 13.39 -4.69
C GLU A 119 29.10 11.87 -4.98
N MET A 120 28.20 11.11 -4.34
CA MET A 120 28.25 9.64 -4.33
C MET A 120 28.14 9.02 -5.73
N SER A 121 27.51 9.67 -6.70
CA SER A 121 27.48 9.21 -8.10
C SER A 121 28.86 9.28 -8.77
N PHE A 122 29.65 10.32 -8.50
CA PHE A 122 31.02 10.41 -9.00
C PHE A 122 31.92 9.36 -8.33
N ILE A 123 31.76 9.14 -7.01
CA ILE A 123 32.45 8.06 -6.29
C ILE A 123 32.09 6.68 -6.85
N ALA A 124 30.81 6.42 -7.13
CA ALA A 124 30.35 5.17 -7.75
C ALA A 124 30.90 5.00 -9.18
N SER A 125 30.98 6.10 -9.96
CA SER A 125 31.50 6.09 -11.32
C SER A 125 33.00 5.84 -11.35
N LEU A 126 33.78 6.50 -10.50
CA LEU A 126 35.21 6.23 -10.30
C LEU A 126 35.44 4.79 -9.83
N LYS A 127 34.70 4.30 -8.81
CA LYS A 127 34.71 2.90 -8.38
C LYS A 127 34.55 1.95 -9.57
N ASN A 128 33.56 2.20 -10.42
CA ASN A 128 33.28 1.33 -11.57
C ASN A 128 34.35 1.42 -12.65
N ILE A 129 34.89 2.61 -12.96
CA ILE A 129 36.02 2.79 -13.89
C ILE A 129 37.22 1.95 -13.45
N PHE A 130 37.63 2.06 -12.18
CA PHE A 130 38.80 1.33 -11.68
C PHE A 130 38.57 -0.19 -11.57
N LEU A 131 37.37 -0.63 -11.14
CA LEU A 131 37.02 -2.06 -11.10
C LEU A 131 36.96 -2.68 -12.50
N GLN A 132 36.35 -1.99 -13.47
CA GLN A 132 36.28 -2.46 -14.85
C GLN A 132 37.66 -2.49 -15.50
N TYR A 133 38.49 -1.47 -15.30
CA TYR A 133 39.87 -1.45 -15.81
C TYR A 133 40.69 -2.60 -15.21
N SER A 134 40.64 -2.77 -13.89
CA SER A 134 41.31 -3.86 -13.16
C SER A 134 40.91 -5.23 -13.71
N ALA A 135 39.61 -5.47 -13.92
CA ALA A 135 39.11 -6.73 -14.47
C ALA A 135 39.48 -6.94 -15.96
N LYS A 136 39.34 -5.90 -16.79
CA LYS A 136 39.59 -5.95 -18.23
C LYS A 136 41.06 -6.20 -18.58
N HIS A 137 41.98 -5.55 -17.85
CA HIS A 137 43.42 -5.63 -18.10
C HIS A 137 44.13 -6.65 -17.19
N ASN A 138 43.41 -7.27 -16.24
CA ASN A 138 43.95 -8.19 -15.24
C ASN A 138 45.11 -7.57 -14.42
N VAL A 139 44.93 -6.31 -14.02
CA VAL A 139 45.87 -5.52 -13.20
C VAL A 139 45.25 -5.26 -11.83
N PRO A 140 45.92 -5.56 -10.71
CA PRO A 140 45.39 -5.29 -9.37
C PRO A 140 45.10 -3.79 -9.14
N LEU A 141 44.03 -3.46 -8.41
CA LEU A 141 43.70 -2.08 -8.03
C LEU A 141 44.89 -1.34 -7.38
N SER A 142 45.73 -2.07 -6.63
CA SER A 142 46.94 -1.55 -5.97
C SER A 142 48.08 -1.14 -6.92
N GLU A 143 47.96 -1.43 -8.22
CA GLU A 143 48.90 -1.01 -9.27
C GLU A 143 48.30 0.10 -10.17
N LEU A 144 47.10 0.59 -9.85
CA LEU A 144 46.41 1.68 -10.53
C LEU A 144 46.51 2.96 -9.70
N THR A 145 46.51 4.12 -10.38
CA THR A 145 46.59 5.43 -9.72
C THR A 145 45.42 6.35 -10.10
N PHE A 146 44.95 7.11 -9.12
CA PHE A 146 44.00 8.22 -9.24
C PHE A 146 44.72 9.55 -8.91
N LEU A 147 44.43 10.60 -9.65
CA LEU A 147 45.00 11.94 -9.46
C LEU A 147 43.91 12.92 -9.02
N ASP A 148 43.97 13.42 -7.79
CA ASP A 148 42.96 14.26 -7.14
C ASP A 148 43.49 15.71 -7.00
N ILE A 149 43.14 16.58 -7.94
CA ILE A 149 43.60 17.98 -7.97
C ILE A 149 42.49 18.88 -7.42
N GLY A 150 42.76 19.50 -6.27
CA GLY A 150 41.74 20.13 -5.43
C GLY A 150 41.03 19.08 -4.57
N ALA A 151 41.82 18.40 -3.74
CA ALA A 151 41.33 17.29 -2.92
C ALA A 151 40.39 17.73 -1.79
N ASN A 152 40.37 19.03 -1.45
CA ASN A 152 39.59 19.62 -0.35
C ASN A 152 39.90 18.85 0.95
N ILE A 153 38.91 18.45 1.74
CA ILE A 153 39.09 17.61 2.94
C ILE A 153 39.35 16.11 2.64
N GLY A 154 39.69 15.76 1.39
CA GLY A 154 40.17 14.44 0.99
C GLY A 154 39.08 13.41 0.68
N TRP A 155 37.86 13.84 0.37
CA TRP A 155 36.73 12.93 0.16
C TRP A 155 36.98 11.91 -0.96
N PHE A 156 37.39 12.38 -2.15
CA PHE A 156 37.69 11.52 -3.29
C PHE A 156 38.93 10.68 -3.03
N SER A 157 40.01 11.31 -2.55
CA SER A 157 41.25 10.66 -2.13
C SER A 157 41.03 9.47 -1.20
N LEU A 158 40.29 9.64 -0.10
CA LEU A 158 40.09 8.57 0.89
C LEU A 158 39.18 7.45 0.37
N ASN A 159 38.16 7.76 -0.42
CA ASN A 159 37.33 6.74 -1.08
C ASN A 159 38.16 5.88 -2.06
N MET A 160 38.98 6.50 -2.91
CA MET A 160 39.79 5.75 -3.89
C MET A 160 40.90 4.95 -3.22
N ALA A 161 41.52 5.49 -2.17
CA ALA A 161 42.48 4.75 -1.34
C ALA A 161 41.83 3.55 -0.62
N ALA A 162 40.61 3.70 -0.09
CA ALA A 162 39.85 2.63 0.56
C ALA A 162 39.30 1.58 -0.43
N LEU A 163 39.07 1.94 -1.70
CA LEU A 163 38.83 0.96 -2.77
C LEU A 163 40.07 0.10 -3.06
N GLY A 164 41.28 0.58 -2.73
CA GLY A 164 42.55 -0.10 -2.91
C GLY A 164 43.44 0.50 -4.01
N VAL A 165 43.09 1.69 -4.52
CA VAL A 165 43.81 2.42 -5.58
C VAL A 165 44.85 3.36 -4.98
N ASN A 166 45.97 3.62 -5.65
CA ASN A 166 46.94 4.62 -5.21
C ASN A 166 46.44 6.03 -5.57
N VAL A 167 46.69 7.03 -4.72
CA VAL A 167 46.19 8.39 -4.93
C VAL A 167 47.33 9.38 -4.88
N ILE A 168 47.36 10.31 -5.83
CA ILE A 168 48.17 11.53 -5.78
C ILE A 168 47.21 12.70 -5.59
N ALA A 169 47.30 13.40 -4.47
CA ALA A 169 46.36 14.45 -4.06
C ALA A 169 47.07 15.80 -3.92
N PHE A 170 46.42 16.87 -4.38
CA PHE A 170 46.89 18.26 -4.25
C PHE A 170 45.84 19.09 -3.49
N GLU A 171 46.24 19.69 -2.37
CA GLU A 171 45.39 20.57 -1.57
C GLU A 171 46.21 21.74 -0.99
N PRO A 172 45.95 22.99 -1.43
CA PRO A 172 46.71 24.16 -0.98
C PRO A 172 46.17 24.84 0.28
N MET A 173 44.94 24.59 0.74
CA MET A 173 44.44 25.18 1.99
C MET A 173 45.02 24.40 3.18
N GLU A 174 45.73 25.09 4.08
CA GLU A 174 46.47 24.44 5.19
C GLU A 174 45.52 23.63 6.09
N GLN A 175 44.33 24.18 6.36
CA GLN A 175 43.32 23.53 7.20
C GLN A 175 42.81 22.23 6.57
N ASN A 176 42.51 22.23 5.26
CA ASN A 176 42.06 21.05 4.53
C ASN A 176 43.17 20.00 4.43
N TYR A 177 44.39 20.42 4.06
CA TYR A 177 45.58 19.57 3.96
C TYR A 177 45.90 18.86 5.29
N GLU A 178 45.86 19.57 6.41
CA GLU A 178 46.04 18.99 7.75
C GLU A 178 44.88 18.06 8.16
N MET A 179 43.65 18.28 7.65
CA MET A 179 42.54 17.34 7.85
C MET A 179 42.72 16.05 7.05
N ILE A 180 43.26 16.11 5.82
CA ILE A 180 43.65 14.89 5.09
C ILE A 180 44.72 14.13 5.86
N LYS A 181 45.80 14.80 6.32
CA LYS A 181 46.85 14.15 7.14
C LYS A 181 46.27 13.43 8.35
N ARG A 182 45.48 14.13 9.18
CA ARG A 182 44.86 13.54 10.38
C ARG A 182 43.94 12.38 10.02
N SER A 183 43.24 12.44 8.89
CA SER A 183 42.46 11.30 8.39
C SER A 183 43.37 10.10 8.09
N LEU A 184 44.52 10.30 7.44
CA LEU A 184 45.49 9.24 7.17
C LEU A 184 46.20 8.72 8.45
N GLU A 185 46.18 9.47 9.55
CA GLU A 185 46.68 9.04 10.87
C GLU A 185 45.65 8.23 11.68
N GLU A 186 44.38 8.19 11.27
CA GLU A 186 43.34 7.39 11.94
C GLU A 186 43.66 5.88 11.87
N GLN A 187 43.60 5.18 13.00
CA GLN A 187 44.02 3.77 13.11
C GLN A 187 43.36 2.85 12.07
N ILE A 188 42.07 3.05 11.78
CA ILE A 188 41.33 2.26 10.78
C ILE A 188 41.87 2.44 9.35
N ASN A 189 42.42 3.61 9.02
CA ASN A 189 43.03 3.89 7.72
C ASN A 189 44.43 3.26 7.62
N ILE A 190 45.15 3.20 8.74
CA ILE A 190 46.43 2.49 8.84
C ILE A 190 46.20 0.98 8.68
N ASP A 191 45.26 0.41 9.45
CA ASP A 191 44.96 -1.02 9.48
C ASP A 191 44.46 -1.54 8.13
N ASN A 192 43.60 -0.77 7.44
CA ASN A 192 43.08 -1.13 6.11
C ASN A 192 43.99 -0.72 4.95
N GLY A 193 45.17 -0.15 5.23
CA GLY A 193 46.15 0.25 4.21
C GLY A 193 45.75 1.45 3.36
N VAL A 194 44.76 2.24 3.77
CA VAL A 194 44.35 3.51 3.15
C VAL A 194 45.49 4.52 3.26
N SER A 195 46.11 4.63 4.44
CA SER A 195 47.17 5.61 4.73
C SER A 195 48.40 5.42 3.85
N GLY A 196 48.72 4.18 3.48
CA GLY A 196 49.87 3.85 2.63
C GLY A 196 49.66 4.11 1.14
N ARG A 197 48.46 4.57 0.72
CA ARG A 197 48.10 4.76 -0.69
C ARG A 197 48.03 6.21 -1.13
N VAL A 198 47.96 7.17 -0.21
CA VAL A 198 47.80 8.60 -0.55
C VAL A 198 49.14 9.34 -0.48
N THR A 199 49.55 9.91 -1.60
CA THR A 199 50.65 10.89 -1.70
C THR A 199 50.04 12.29 -1.76
N LEU A 200 50.23 13.10 -0.71
CA LEU A 200 49.57 14.40 -0.56
C LEU A 200 50.56 15.57 -0.71
N TYR A 201 50.21 16.56 -1.53
CA TYR A 201 50.97 17.78 -1.78
C TYR A 201 50.25 19.03 -1.25
N GLU A 202 50.98 19.89 -0.54
CA GLU A 202 50.47 21.10 0.17
C GLU A 202 50.37 22.37 -0.69
N HIS A 203 50.51 22.25 -2.00
CA HIS A 203 50.59 23.39 -2.93
C HIS A 203 49.57 23.28 -4.06
N GLY A 204 49.17 24.43 -4.58
CA GLY A 204 48.20 24.53 -5.67
C GLY A 204 48.86 24.29 -7.02
N LEU A 205 48.04 24.15 -8.06
CA LEU A 205 48.51 23.92 -9.43
C LEU A 205 48.09 25.08 -10.36
N GLY A 206 48.96 25.44 -11.30
CA GLY A 206 48.77 26.60 -12.18
C GLY A 206 49.91 26.81 -13.18
N VAL A 207 49.86 27.93 -13.91
CA VAL A 207 50.69 28.19 -15.11
C VAL A 207 52.20 28.28 -14.85
N LYS A 208 52.62 28.66 -13.64
CA LYS A 208 54.03 28.85 -13.23
C LYS A 208 54.16 28.72 -11.71
N GLU A 209 55.38 28.70 -11.18
CA GLU A 209 55.58 28.84 -9.73
C GLU A 209 55.39 30.30 -9.28
N GLU A 210 54.36 30.55 -8.47
CA GLU A 210 54.12 31.86 -7.85
C GLU A 210 53.32 31.77 -6.54
N THR A 211 53.25 32.88 -5.80
CA THR A 211 52.47 32.99 -4.56
C THR A 211 51.13 33.65 -4.87
N CYS A 212 50.02 32.99 -4.52
CA CYS A 212 48.66 33.47 -4.75
C CYS A 212 47.90 33.63 -3.43
N PHE A 213 46.78 34.36 -3.46
CA PHE A 213 45.87 34.46 -2.31
C PHE A 213 44.81 33.36 -2.38
N LEU A 214 44.54 32.73 -1.24
CA LEU A 214 43.46 31.76 -1.06
C LEU A 214 42.39 32.36 -0.13
N TYR A 215 41.15 32.34 -0.57
CA TYR A 215 39.99 32.90 0.14
C TYR A 215 38.80 31.94 0.09
N SER A 216 37.92 31.98 1.09
CA SER A 216 36.72 31.11 1.14
C SER A 216 35.54 31.81 1.83
N GLY A 217 34.33 31.29 1.63
CA GLY A 217 33.13 31.81 2.25
C GLY A 217 33.14 31.66 3.77
N ASP A 218 32.47 32.55 4.50
CA ASP A 218 32.41 32.48 5.98
C ASP A 218 31.44 31.39 6.50
N ILE A 219 30.66 30.79 5.59
CA ILE A 219 29.71 29.68 5.87
C ILE A 219 30.17 28.37 5.20
N ASN A 220 31.04 28.42 4.19
CA ASN A 220 31.62 27.27 3.51
C ASN A 220 33.14 27.36 3.65
N VAL A 221 33.67 27.13 4.85
CA VAL A 221 35.04 27.57 5.15
C VAL A 221 36.12 26.74 4.45
N GLY A 222 35.85 25.47 4.11
CA GLY A 222 36.76 24.58 3.38
C GLY A 222 36.80 24.81 1.85
N ASP A 223 36.01 25.74 1.33
CA ASP A 223 35.81 26.04 -0.09
C ASP A 223 36.89 27.01 -0.61
N GLY A 224 38.06 26.47 -0.95
CA GLY A 224 39.27 27.26 -1.24
C GLY A 224 39.33 27.80 -2.67
N HIS A 225 38.99 29.08 -2.85
CA HIS A 225 39.23 29.79 -4.11
C HIS A 225 40.63 30.39 -4.16
N ILE A 226 41.31 30.27 -5.31
CA ILE A 226 42.64 30.87 -5.55
C ILE A 226 42.52 32.05 -6.51
N LYS A 227 43.24 33.14 -6.21
CA LYS A 227 43.53 34.22 -7.16
C LYS A 227 44.96 34.72 -7.01
N CYS A 228 45.66 34.79 -8.13
CA CYS A 228 47.04 35.27 -8.22
C CYS A 228 47.04 36.75 -8.62
N VAL A 229 47.37 37.63 -7.69
CA VAL A 229 47.45 39.09 -7.85
C VAL A 229 48.68 39.64 -7.11
N ALA A 230 49.15 40.83 -7.48
CA ALA A 230 50.42 41.36 -7.00
C ALA A 230 50.37 41.79 -5.52
N SER A 231 49.25 42.35 -5.06
CA SER A 231 49.02 42.67 -3.65
C SER A 231 47.58 42.35 -3.21
N GLU A 232 47.29 42.54 -1.92
CA GLU A 232 45.99 42.20 -1.34
C GLU A 232 44.89 43.19 -1.76
N GLU A 233 45.30 44.44 -2.03
CA GLU A 233 44.45 45.52 -2.51
C GLU A 233 43.91 45.28 -3.93
N ASP A 234 44.60 44.47 -4.73
CA ASP A 234 44.15 44.03 -6.07
C ASP A 234 43.07 42.92 -5.99
N LEU A 235 42.80 42.35 -4.81
CA LEU A 235 41.90 41.21 -4.64
C LEU A 235 40.44 41.65 -4.39
N SER A 236 39.61 41.53 -5.42
CA SER A 236 38.16 41.73 -5.31
C SER A 236 37.46 40.47 -4.78
N ILE A 237 37.25 40.36 -3.46
CA ILE A 237 36.42 39.30 -2.85
C ILE A 237 34.96 39.74 -2.65
N GLN A 238 34.04 38.81 -2.85
CA GLN A 238 32.59 39.05 -2.68
C GLN A 238 32.16 39.08 -1.20
N LYS A 239 31.03 39.72 -0.90
CA LYS A 239 30.53 39.89 0.47
C LYS A 239 30.26 38.54 1.15
N GLY A 240 30.82 38.34 2.34
CA GLY A 240 30.71 37.09 3.11
C GLY A 240 31.81 36.06 2.79
N TYR A 241 32.91 36.52 2.18
CA TYR A 241 34.15 35.77 1.99
C TYR A 241 35.28 36.47 2.73
N SER A 242 36.25 35.69 3.18
CA SER A 242 37.46 36.17 3.84
C SER A 242 38.70 35.52 3.23
N ILE A 243 39.78 36.28 3.14
CA ILE A 243 41.11 35.75 2.82
C ILE A 243 41.52 34.79 3.94
N ARG A 244 41.97 33.58 3.58
CA ARG A 244 42.38 32.54 4.53
C ARG A 244 43.89 32.49 4.67
N GLN A 245 44.62 32.51 3.56
CA GLN A 245 46.09 32.45 3.55
C GLN A 245 46.69 32.86 2.21
N LYS A 246 48.03 32.91 2.15
CA LYS A 246 48.79 32.90 0.90
C LYS A 246 49.27 31.48 0.62
N VAL A 247 49.21 31.04 -0.63
CA VAL A 247 49.57 29.69 -1.07
C VAL A 247 50.60 29.72 -2.17
N ILE A 248 51.46 28.71 -2.21
CA ILE A 248 52.35 28.48 -3.36
C ILE A 248 51.56 27.70 -4.39
N VAL A 249 51.59 28.16 -5.64
CA VAL A 249 51.08 27.47 -6.82
C VAL A 249 52.29 27.02 -7.65
N LYS A 250 52.24 25.84 -8.27
CA LYS A 250 53.30 25.27 -9.13
C LYS A 250 52.72 24.69 -10.42
N ARG A 251 53.56 24.44 -11.43
CA ARG A 251 53.14 23.67 -12.62
C ARG A 251 53.07 22.18 -12.29
N LEU A 252 51.99 21.54 -12.72
CA LEU A 252 51.84 20.08 -12.57
C LEU A 252 52.93 19.32 -13.32
N ASP A 253 53.32 19.80 -14.51
CA ASP A 253 54.40 19.23 -15.32
C ASP A 253 55.78 19.29 -14.62
N ASP A 254 55.99 20.23 -13.68
CA ASP A 254 57.24 20.37 -12.92
C ASP A 254 57.25 19.49 -11.65
N VAL A 255 56.07 19.08 -11.16
CA VAL A 255 55.90 18.19 -9.99
C VAL A 255 55.85 16.72 -10.40
N LEU A 256 55.16 16.42 -11.51
CA LEU A 256 55.02 15.09 -12.10
C LEU A 256 55.53 15.14 -13.55
N THR A 257 56.66 14.49 -13.83
CA THR A 257 57.15 14.39 -15.21
C THR A 257 56.34 13.36 -16.01
N THR A 258 56.18 13.57 -17.33
CA THR A 258 55.44 12.65 -18.20
C THR A 258 55.98 11.21 -18.19
N GLU A 259 57.29 11.03 -18.03
CA GLU A 259 57.91 9.70 -17.87
C GLU A 259 57.46 9.01 -16.58
N LYS A 260 57.44 9.75 -15.46
CA LYS A 260 56.95 9.27 -14.16
C LYS A 260 55.47 8.90 -14.25
N VAL A 261 54.65 9.77 -14.85
CA VAL A 261 53.20 9.56 -15.04
C VAL A 261 52.91 8.32 -15.89
N LYS A 262 53.63 8.12 -17.00
CA LYS A 262 53.49 6.92 -17.84
C LYS A 262 53.85 5.61 -17.12
N SER A 263 54.65 5.66 -16.05
CA SER A 263 54.96 4.51 -15.21
C SER A 263 53.95 4.25 -14.07
N MET A 264 53.01 5.17 -13.82
CA MET A 264 52.13 5.16 -12.65
C MET A 264 50.74 4.55 -12.89
N ASN A 265 50.41 4.15 -14.12
CA ASN A 265 49.07 3.66 -14.50
C ASN A 265 47.95 4.60 -13.99
N ILE A 266 48.03 5.90 -14.31
CA ILE A 266 46.99 6.87 -13.91
C ILE A 266 45.75 6.65 -14.79
N ILE A 267 44.70 6.05 -14.21
CA ILE A 267 43.49 5.65 -14.95
C ILE A 267 42.48 6.79 -15.01
N ALA A 268 42.38 7.57 -13.93
CA ALA A 268 41.54 8.75 -13.88
C ALA A 268 42.15 9.91 -13.09
N ALA A 269 41.71 11.12 -13.41
CA ALA A 269 42.02 12.33 -12.65
C ALA A 269 40.74 13.14 -12.34
N LYS A 270 40.74 13.90 -11.24
CA LYS A 270 39.77 14.95 -10.90
C LYS A 270 40.47 16.30 -10.90
N LEU A 271 39.87 17.30 -11.54
CA LEU A 271 40.28 18.71 -11.57
C LEU A 271 39.13 19.56 -11.06
N ASP A 272 39.23 20.03 -9.83
CA ASP A 272 38.17 20.77 -9.16
C ASP A 272 38.82 21.82 -8.28
N CYS A 273 39.07 22.99 -8.86
CA CYS A 273 39.84 24.07 -8.26
C CYS A 273 39.01 25.36 -8.24
N GLU A 274 37.69 25.21 -8.14
CA GLU A 274 36.73 26.30 -8.05
C GLU A 274 36.90 27.34 -9.17
N GLY A 275 37.09 26.92 -10.43
CA GLY A 275 37.31 27.83 -11.56
C GLY A 275 38.77 28.11 -11.91
N PHE A 276 39.74 27.47 -11.24
CA PHE A 276 41.17 27.60 -11.57
C PHE A 276 41.66 26.50 -12.55
N GLU A 277 40.76 25.64 -13.04
CA GLU A 277 41.09 24.43 -13.83
C GLU A 277 41.82 24.78 -15.13
N GLY A 278 41.49 25.91 -15.76
CA GLY A 278 42.18 26.37 -16.96
C GLY A 278 43.66 26.66 -16.75
N ASN A 279 44.00 27.26 -15.61
CA ASN A 279 45.38 27.49 -15.20
C ASN A 279 46.09 26.16 -14.83
N VAL A 280 45.39 25.22 -14.18
CA VAL A 280 45.89 23.87 -13.87
C VAL A 280 46.22 23.11 -15.16
N LEU A 281 45.33 23.13 -16.15
CA LEU A 281 45.53 22.46 -17.43
C LEU A 281 46.71 23.06 -18.20
N GLU A 282 46.83 24.39 -18.26
CA GLU A 282 47.97 25.05 -18.91
C GLU A 282 49.30 24.68 -18.24
N GLY A 283 49.34 24.63 -16.91
CA GLY A 283 50.50 24.18 -16.14
C GLY A 283 50.76 22.67 -16.17
N GLY A 284 49.88 21.88 -16.79
CA GLY A 284 49.84 20.43 -16.68
C GLY A 284 49.58 19.68 -17.99
N MET A 285 49.78 20.32 -19.15
CA MET A 285 49.44 19.73 -20.45
C MET A 285 50.19 18.41 -20.70
N ASN A 286 51.47 18.33 -20.34
CA ASN A 286 52.29 17.14 -20.58
C ASN A 286 51.91 15.96 -19.66
N VAL A 287 51.27 16.24 -18.52
CA VAL A 287 50.72 15.24 -17.58
C VAL A 287 49.30 14.82 -17.94
N LEU A 288 48.41 15.79 -18.16
CA LEU A 288 46.98 15.59 -18.31
C LEU A 288 46.61 15.13 -19.72
N LEU A 289 47.28 15.66 -20.75
CA LEU A 289 46.97 15.35 -22.14
C LEU A 289 47.88 14.24 -22.68
N ASP A 290 49.20 14.43 -22.55
CA ASP A 290 50.23 13.52 -23.10
C ASP A 290 50.66 12.39 -22.14
N GLY A 291 50.30 12.47 -20.85
CA GLY A 291 50.61 11.46 -19.85
C GLY A 291 49.85 10.14 -20.00
N GLY A 292 48.80 10.12 -20.83
CA GLY A 292 48.06 8.89 -21.14
C GLY A 292 46.88 8.58 -20.21
N ILE A 293 46.45 9.54 -19.38
CA ILE A 293 45.25 9.42 -18.55
C ILE A 293 44.04 9.09 -19.43
N LEU A 294 43.18 8.18 -18.98
CA LEU A 294 42.06 7.69 -19.80
C LEU A 294 40.78 8.51 -19.59
N ASN A 295 40.55 8.95 -18.35
CA ASN A 295 39.36 9.68 -17.92
C ASN A 295 39.81 10.89 -17.09
N ILE A 296 39.39 12.12 -17.41
CA ILE A 296 39.55 13.24 -16.48
C ILE A 296 38.19 13.89 -16.23
N LEU A 297 37.85 14.03 -14.96
CA LEU A 297 36.66 14.72 -14.50
C LEU A 297 37.09 16.14 -14.14
N SER A 298 36.46 17.16 -14.71
CA SER A 298 36.76 18.56 -14.41
C SER A 298 35.49 19.33 -14.17
N GLU A 299 35.45 20.21 -13.18
CA GLU A 299 34.46 21.28 -13.25
C GLU A 299 34.76 22.15 -14.49
N TYR A 300 33.73 22.56 -15.23
CA TYR A 300 33.87 23.53 -16.31
C TYR A 300 32.80 24.61 -16.18
N GLN A 301 33.16 25.68 -15.49
CA GLN A 301 32.37 26.90 -15.38
C GLN A 301 33.02 28.00 -16.23
N PRO A 302 32.56 28.26 -17.47
CA PRO A 302 33.19 29.25 -18.36
C PRO A 302 33.34 30.64 -17.73
N SER A 303 32.37 31.03 -16.90
CA SER A 303 32.38 32.29 -16.16
C SER A 303 33.50 32.33 -15.11
N TRP A 304 33.72 31.25 -14.38
CA TRP A 304 34.73 31.19 -13.32
C TRP A 304 36.13 30.99 -13.89
N ILE A 305 36.31 30.14 -14.89
CA ILE A 305 37.58 30.00 -15.63
C ILE A 305 38.04 31.38 -16.15
N LYS A 306 37.12 32.14 -16.75
CA LYS A 306 37.40 33.50 -17.23
C LYS A 306 37.65 34.53 -16.12
N GLU A 307 36.99 34.40 -14.98
CA GLU A 307 37.13 35.32 -13.84
C GLU A 307 38.43 35.06 -13.04
N LYS A 308 38.75 33.78 -12.80
CA LYS A 308 39.82 33.34 -11.89
C LYS A 308 41.13 33.03 -12.62
N GLY A 309 41.06 32.46 -13.83
CA GLY A 309 42.22 32.16 -14.68
C GLY A 309 43.00 33.38 -15.18
N SER A 310 44.09 33.11 -15.91
CA SER A 310 45.03 34.12 -16.40
C SER A 310 45.63 33.71 -17.74
N GLY A 311 45.70 34.64 -18.71
CA GLY A 311 46.21 34.31 -20.04
C GLY A 311 45.33 33.26 -20.72
N ASP A 312 45.95 32.28 -21.38
CA ASP A 312 45.25 31.15 -22.01
C ASP A 312 44.44 30.32 -21.02
N GLY A 313 44.90 30.17 -19.77
CA GLY A 313 44.18 29.50 -18.69
C GLY A 313 42.90 30.22 -18.24
N GLY A 314 42.68 31.46 -18.68
CA GLY A 314 41.40 32.17 -18.56
C GLY A 314 40.46 32.00 -19.75
N ASP A 315 40.87 31.29 -20.81
CA ASP A 315 40.04 31.03 -22.00
C ASP A 315 39.32 29.68 -21.89
N ALA A 316 38.02 29.75 -21.61
CA ALA A 316 37.16 28.59 -21.45
C ALA A 316 36.93 27.81 -22.77
N ASP A 317 36.91 28.49 -23.93
CA ASP A 317 36.76 27.80 -25.21
C ASP A 317 38.06 27.06 -25.56
N LEU A 318 39.22 27.67 -25.29
CA LEU A 318 40.53 27.04 -25.42
C LEU A 318 40.71 25.87 -24.45
N TYR A 319 40.16 25.94 -23.24
CA TYR A 319 40.13 24.83 -22.28
C TYR A 319 39.53 23.55 -22.89
N LEU A 320 38.31 23.65 -23.43
CA LEU A 320 37.66 22.54 -24.11
C LEU A 320 38.40 22.11 -25.39
N GLN A 321 38.98 23.07 -26.11
CA GLN A 321 39.69 22.79 -27.36
C GLN A 321 40.95 21.95 -27.11
N ARG A 322 41.76 22.27 -26.09
CA ARG A 322 42.97 21.53 -25.71
C ARG A 322 42.68 20.05 -25.45
N PHE A 323 41.57 19.72 -24.76
CA PHE A 323 41.15 18.32 -24.58
C PHE A 323 40.71 17.64 -25.89
N LYS A 324 39.94 18.33 -26.75
CA LYS A 324 39.50 17.78 -28.04
C LYS A 324 40.68 17.46 -28.96
N ASP A 325 41.67 18.35 -28.99
CA ASP A 325 42.90 18.23 -29.79
C ASP A 325 43.79 17.09 -29.28
N ALA A 326 43.87 16.91 -27.96
CA ALA A 326 44.50 15.74 -27.31
C ALA A 326 43.73 14.41 -27.48
N GLY A 327 42.64 14.42 -28.24
CA GLY A 327 41.89 13.21 -28.57
C GLY A 327 40.90 12.75 -27.51
N TYR A 328 40.51 13.61 -26.56
CA TYR A 328 39.39 13.34 -25.67
C TYR A 328 38.05 13.69 -26.34
N ARG A 329 36.98 13.00 -25.95
CA ARG A 329 35.58 13.41 -26.13
C ARG A 329 35.06 13.99 -24.81
N VAL A 330 34.16 14.96 -24.88
CA VAL A 330 33.59 15.64 -23.71
C VAL A 330 32.18 15.11 -23.48
N GLU A 331 31.91 14.65 -22.26
CA GLU A 331 30.59 14.30 -21.75
C GLU A 331 30.26 15.19 -20.53
N LYS A 332 29.00 15.21 -20.10
CA LYS A 332 28.61 15.79 -18.81
C LYS A 332 28.21 14.68 -17.85
N MET A 333 28.72 14.76 -16.62
CA MET A 333 28.30 13.90 -15.52
C MET A 333 28.07 14.78 -14.30
N GLY A 334 26.84 14.77 -13.77
CA GLY A 334 26.53 15.38 -12.47
C GLY A 334 26.77 16.88 -12.30
N GLY A 335 26.99 17.64 -13.38
CA GLY A 335 27.33 19.07 -13.35
C GLY A 335 28.78 19.38 -13.74
N ALA A 336 29.66 18.37 -13.70
CA ALA A 336 31.04 18.44 -14.18
C ALA A 336 31.17 17.88 -15.61
N GLU A 337 32.27 18.23 -16.27
CA GLU A 337 32.63 17.79 -17.61
C GLU A 337 33.62 16.62 -17.51
N VAL A 338 33.30 15.51 -18.19
CA VAL A 338 34.13 14.30 -18.19
C VAL A 338 34.78 14.15 -19.57
N PHE A 339 36.11 14.09 -19.58
CA PHE A 339 36.94 14.00 -20.77
C PHE A 339 37.47 12.57 -20.90
N LEU A 340 37.06 11.88 -21.97
CA LEU A 340 37.34 10.45 -22.19
C LEU A 340 38.19 10.23 -23.45
N LYS A 341 39.29 9.48 -23.36
CA LYS A 341 40.24 9.31 -24.47
C LYS A 341 39.71 8.38 -25.57
N LYS A 342 39.76 8.81 -26.84
CA LYS A 342 39.13 8.14 -28.00
C LYS A 342 39.59 6.69 -28.30
N SER A 343 40.71 6.21 -27.75
CA SER A 343 41.40 4.99 -28.20
C SER A 343 40.99 3.69 -27.50
N GLU A 344 40.11 3.72 -26.50
CA GLU A 344 39.63 2.53 -25.79
C GLU A 344 38.10 2.50 -25.76
N PRO A 345 37.44 1.42 -26.24
CA PRO A 345 36.03 1.23 -25.99
C PRO A 345 35.83 0.83 -24.52
N MET A 346 35.31 1.76 -23.73
CA MET A 346 34.54 1.40 -22.53
C MET A 346 33.22 0.79 -23.01
N ASN A 347 32.81 -0.36 -22.45
CA ASN A 347 31.51 -0.94 -22.77
C ASN A 347 30.42 0.10 -22.48
N LYS A 348 29.58 0.44 -23.48
CA LYS A 348 28.59 1.53 -23.44
C LYS A 348 27.68 1.46 -22.19
N VAL A 349 28.11 2.11 -21.12
CA VAL A 349 27.33 2.43 -19.92
C VAL A 349 27.38 3.95 -19.80
N LEU A 350 26.22 4.58 -19.94
CA LEU A 350 25.96 6.00 -19.68
C LEU A 350 26.70 7.01 -20.56
N ASP A 351 26.19 7.19 -21.78
CA ASP A 351 26.40 8.42 -22.58
C ASP A 351 25.19 8.65 -23.51
N GLN A 352 24.53 9.81 -23.42
CA GLN A 352 24.38 10.77 -24.54
C GLN A 352 23.30 11.87 -24.34
N ASN A 353 23.74 13.04 -23.87
CA ASN A 353 23.41 14.38 -24.40
C ASN A 353 22.07 15.12 -24.10
N ILE A 354 22.14 16.12 -23.20
CA ILE A 354 21.94 17.59 -23.42
C ILE A 354 20.47 18.02 -23.76
N THR A 355 19.96 19.27 -23.75
CA THR A 355 20.33 20.62 -23.27
C THR A 355 19.80 20.86 -21.82
N SER A 356 19.73 22.05 -21.17
CA SER A 356 19.73 23.46 -21.59
C SER A 356 20.01 24.47 -20.46
N THR A 357 20.28 25.72 -20.88
CA THR A 357 20.04 27.00 -20.18
C THR A 357 20.14 27.09 -18.65
N LYS A 358 21.15 27.83 -18.19
CA LYS A 358 21.18 28.46 -16.86
C LYS A 358 19.90 29.28 -16.59
N GLN A 359 19.05 28.77 -15.71
CA GLN A 359 18.35 29.62 -14.75
C GLN A 359 18.68 29.12 -13.34
N THR A 360 19.13 30.04 -12.48
CA THR A 360 19.23 29.82 -11.03
C THR A 360 17.84 29.74 -10.43
N THR A 361 17.12 28.65 -10.70
CA THR A 361 15.90 28.30 -10.00
C THR A 361 16.28 27.60 -8.70
N GLN A 362 15.80 28.16 -7.59
CA GLN A 362 15.94 27.55 -6.29
C GLN A 362 15.19 26.21 -6.32
N TYR A 363 15.92 25.09 -6.44
CA TYR A 363 15.31 23.77 -6.59
C TYR A 363 14.22 23.55 -5.54
N PRO A 364 13.02 23.05 -5.94
CA PRO A 364 11.97 22.76 -4.98
C PRO A 364 12.51 21.80 -3.93
N ARG A 365 12.18 22.05 -2.65
CA ARG A 365 12.63 21.19 -1.55
C ARG A 365 12.21 19.76 -1.89
N THR A 366 13.15 18.81 -1.85
CA THR A 366 12.84 17.38 -1.94
C THR A 366 12.80 16.76 -0.54
N MET A 367 12.34 15.52 -0.45
CA MET A 367 12.48 14.68 0.74
C MET A 367 12.72 13.23 0.34
N VAL A 368 13.39 12.47 1.20
CA VAL A 368 13.62 11.03 1.02
C VAL A 368 12.47 10.25 1.65
N VAL A 369 11.94 9.28 0.92
CA VAL A 369 10.99 8.27 1.40
C VAL A 369 11.64 6.91 1.26
N GLN A 370 11.57 6.09 2.30
CA GLN A 370 11.98 4.68 2.25
C GLN A 370 10.79 3.83 1.80
N LYS A 371 11.05 2.89 0.90
CA LYS A 371 10.08 1.95 0.32
C LYS A 371 10.66 0.56 0.30
N THR A 372 9.82 -0.43 0.03
CA THR A 372 10.20 -1.84 0.02
C THR A 372 9.46 -2.56 -1.09
N ILE A 373 10.19 -3.39 -1.86
CA ILE A 373 9.61 -4.33 -2.81
C ILE A 373 10.21 -5.70 -2.56
N ASN A 374 9.36 -6.72 -2.44
CA ASN A 374 9.79 -8.10 -2.14
C ASN A 374 10.73 -8.21 -0.91
N LYS A 375 10.50 -7.40 0.13
CA LYS A 375 11.33 -7.25 1.34
C LYS A 375 12.70 -6.56 1.14
N ASN A 376 13.05 -6.15 -0.08
CA ASN A 376 14.24 -5.34 -0.34
C ASN A 376 13.91 -3.85 -0.19
N PRO A 377 14.52 -3.11 0.76
CA PRO A 377 14.25 -1.70 0.93
C PRO A 377 15.05 -0.85 -0.06
N PHE A 378 14.45 0.26 -0.48
CA PHE A 378 15.06 1.27 -1.34
C PHE A 378 14.60 2.67 -0.94
N ALA A 379 15.39 3.67 -1.25
CA ALA A 379 15.10 5.08 -1.01
C ALA A 379 14.68 5.77 -2.32
N ILE A 380 13.74 6.71 -2.23
CA ILE A 380 13.34 7.58 -3.35
C ILE A 380 13.26 9.04 -2.89
N GLN A 381 13.85 9.94 -3.67
CA GLN A 381 13.71 11.38 -3.55
C GLN A 381 12.43 11.82 -4.26
N ILE A 382 11.59 12.56 -3.55
CA ILE A 382 10.31 13.08 -4.05
C ILE A 382 10.21 14.59 -3.78
N TYR A 383 9.33 15.30 -4.48
CA TYR A 383 9.04 16.70 -4.19
C TYR A 383 8.39 16.84 -2.81
N ASN A 384 8.70 17.89 -2.04
CA ASN A 384 8.18 18.11 -0.68
C ASN A 384 6.80 18.78 -0.66
N SER A 385 6.39 19.46 -1.73
CA SER A 385 5.03 20.01 -1.89
C SER A 385 4.66 20.23 -3.36
N LYS A 386 3.35 20.14 -3.67
CA LYS A 386 2.75 20.38 -5.01
C LYS A 386 3.21 19.44 -6.14
N ASP A 387 3.13 18.14 -5.89
CA ASP A 387 3.30 17.13 -6.94
C ASP A 387 2.44 15.89 -6.57
N ILE A 388 1.61 15.43 -7.50
CA ILE A 388 0.59 14.40 -7.23
C ILE A 388 1.26 13.05 -6.96
N VAL A 389 2.20 12.68 -7.82
CA VAL A 389 2.96 11.42 -7.75
C VAL A 389 3.74 11.34 -6.44
N SER A 390 4.49 12.39 -6.10
CA SER A 390 5.24 12.52 -4.85
C SER A 390 4.36 12.42 -3.61
N ASN A 391 3.18 13.06 -3.62
CA ASN A 391 2.23 12.97 -2.51
C ASN A 391 1.76 11.52 -2.29
N GLN A 392 1.48 10.77 -3.37
CA GLN A 392 1.04 9.38 -3.28
C GLN A 392 2.19 8.45 -2.86
N ILE A 393 3.42 8.71 -3.34
CA ILE A 393 4.63 7.97 -2.93
C ILE A 393 4.93 8.15 -1.43
N ARG A 394 4.64 9.31 -0.80
CA ARG A 394 4.75 9.42 0.68
C ARG A 394 3.87 8.41 1.41
N GLY A 395 2.67 8.17 0.90
CA GLY A 395 1.71 7.23 1.44
C GLY A 395 1.94 5.83 0.89
N SER A 396 1.00 5.36 0.07
CA SER A 396 0.86 3.97 -0.36
C SER A 396 1.80 3.57 -1.52
N GLY A 397 2.29 4.55 -2.29
CA GLY A 397 3.07 4.32 -3.51
C GLY A 397 2.32 4.81 -4.76
N TRP A 398 3.02 4.94 -5.88
CA TRP A 398 2.39 5.21 -7.18
C TRP A 398 2.09 3.89 -7.89
N GLU A 399 0.98 3.78 -8.61
CA GLU A 399 0.72 2.70 -9.58
C GLU A 399 1.07 1.25 -9.15
N THR A 400 0.91 0.89 -7.86
CA THR A 400 1.59 -0.30 -7.32
C THR A 400 1.13 -1.62 -7.96
N GLY A 401 -0.09 -1.67 -8.52
CA GLY A 401 -0.58 -2.81 -9.29
C GLY A 401 0.24 -3.10 -10.55
N PHE A 402 0.73 -2.07 -11.24
CA PHE A 402 1.66 -2.23 -12.36
C PHE A 402 3.03 -2.73 -11.86
N ILE A 403 3.54 -2.15 -10.77
CA ILE A 403 4.79 -2.60 -10.13
C ILE A 403 4.70 -4.07 -9.70
N ASN A 404 3.59 -4.49 -9.09
CA ASN A 404 3.34 -5.87 -8.69
C ASN A 404 3.23 -6.80 -9.90
N SER A 405 2.66 -6.34 -11.00
CA SER A 405 2.54 -7.12 -12.24
C SER A 405 3.88 -7.27 -12.95
N LEU A 406 4.70 -6.20 -13.03
CA LEU A 406 6.09 -6.27 -13.47
C LEU A 406 6.91 -7.21 -12.57
N LYS A 407 6.77 -7.10 -11.24
CA LYS A 407 7.38 -8.03 -10.28
C LYS A 407 7.03 -9.49 -10.59
N ILE A 408 5.75 -9.79 -10.86
CA ILE A 408 5.31 -11.15 -11.23
C ILE A 408 5.92 -11.59 -12.56
N ILE A 409 5.88 -10.75 -13.61
CA ILE A 409 6.47 -11.05 -14.94
C ILE A 409 7.95 -11.43 -14.80
N PHE A 410 8.76 -10.61 -14.12
CA PHE A 410 10.18 -10.85 -13.97
C PHE A 410 10.50 -12.07 -13.08
N LEU A 411 9.76 -12.28 -11.98
CA LEU A 411 9.93 -13.46 -11.13
C LEU A 411 9.55 -14.76 -11.87
N GLN A 412 8.46 -14.77 -12.64
CA GLN A 412 8.03 -15.94 -13.41
C GLN A 412 8.99 -16.24 -14.56
N TYR A 413 9.45 -15.21 -15.29
CA TYR A 413 10.44 -15.37 -16.34
C TYR A 413 11.75 -15.94 -15.77
N SER A 414 12.25 -15.34 -14.68
CA SER A 414 13.45 -15.80 -13.97
C SER A 414 13.34 -17.28 -13.54
N ALA A 415 12.22 -17.66 -12.91
CA ALA A 415 11.98 -19.02 -12.43
C ALA A 415 11.83 -20.03 -13.58
N LYS A 416 11.11 -19.68 -14.65
CA LYS A 416 10.83 -20.59 -15.78
C LYS A 416 12.07 -20.84 -16.64
N HIS A 417 12.85 -19.80 -16.93
CA HIS A 417 14.03 -19.90 -17.79
C HIS A 417 15.32 -20.19 -16.99
N ASN A 418 15.24 -20.23 -15.64
CA ASN A 418 16.37 -20.39 -14.74
C ASN A 418 17.48 -19.34 -14.98
N ILE A 419 17.07 -18.10 -15.19
CA ILE A 419 17.95 -16.93 -15.40
C ILE A 419 17.82 -16.02 -14.17
N PRO A 420 18.91 -15.65 -13.47
CA PRO A 420 18.85 -14.73 -12.34
C PRO A 420 18.21 -13.38 -12.71
N LEU A 421 17.45 -12.76 -11.80
CA LEU A 421 16.90 -11.41 -12.01
C LEU A 421 17.96 -10.38 -12.42
N SER A 422 19.19 -10.54 -11.91
CA SER A 422 20.35 -9.70 -12.23
C SER A 422 20.89 -9.83 -13.66
N GLU A 423 20.36 -10.75 -14.45
CA GLU A 423 20.67 -10.93 -15.87
C GLU A 423 19.49 -10.53 -16.78
N LEU A 424 18.39 -10.05 -16.19
CA LEU A 424 17.21 -9.54 -16.90
C LEU A 424 17.21 -8.00 -16.89
N THR A 425 16.65 -7.39 -17.94
CA THR A 425 16.52 -5.92 -18.04
C THR A 425 15.07 -5.46 -18.20
N PHE A 426 14.77 -4.34 -17.54
CA PHE A 426 13.58 -3.51 -17.71
C PHE A 426 13.95 -2.18 -18.38
N LEU A 427 13.11 -1.70 -19.30
CA LEU A 427 13.31 -0.46 -20.04
C LEU A 427 12.23 0.57 -19.64
N ASP A 428 12.61 1.68 -19.02
CA ASP A 428 11.73 2.70 -18.43
C ASP A 428 11.83 4.02 -19.22
N ILE A 429 10.96 4.21 -20.20
CA ILE A 429 10.96 5.38 -21.09
C ILE A 429 9.92 6.39 -20.59
N GLY A 430 10.40 7.55 -20.13
CA GLY A 430 9.61 8.47 -19.30
C GLY A 430 9.59 7.97 -17.85
N ALA A 431 10.77 7.96 -17.24
CA ALA A 431 10.96 7.47 -15.88
C ALA A 431 10.42 8.44 -14.81
N ASN A 432 10.18 9.70 -15.17
CA ASN A 432 9.75 10.80 -14.31
C ASN A 432 10.63 10.86 -13.05
N ILE A 433 10.08 10.74 -11.85
CA ILE A 433 10.86 10.73 -10.60
C ILE A 433 11.46 9.36 -10.23
N GLY A 434 11.47 8.40 -11.16
CA GLY A 434 12.18 7.12 -11.06
C GLY A 434 11.44 6.01 -10.31
N TRP A 435 10.12 6.13 -10.14
CA TRP A 435 9.34 5.17 -9.35
C TRP A 435 9.42 3.74 -9.88
N PHE A 436 9.22 3.53 -11.19
CA PHE A 436 9.33 2.21 -11.81
C PHE A 436 10.77 1.71 -11.79
N SER A 437 11.71 2.54 -12.24
CA SER A 437 13.15 2.30 -12.18
C SER A 437 13.64 1.77 -10.82
N LEU A 438 13.35 2.47 -9.72
CA LEU A 438 13.86 2.12 -8.39
C LEU A 438 13.20 0.85 -7.85
N ASN A 439 11.91 0.63 -8.10
CA ASN A 439 11.24 -0.63 -7.73
C ASN A 439 11.85 -1.84 -8.47
N MET A 440 12.04 -1.73 -9.79
CA MET A 440 12.58 -2.85 -10.56
C MET A 440 14.05 -3.13 -10.23
N ALA A 441 14.85 -2.08 -9.99
CA ALA A 441 16.22 -2.22 -9.49
C ALA A 441 16.26 -2.88 -8.10
N ALA A 442 15.38 -2.49 -7.18
CA ALA A 442 15.29 -3.07 -5.84
C ALA A 442 14.73 -4.50 -5.82
N LEU A 443 13.94 -4.91 -6.82
CA LEU A 443 13.60 -6.31 -7.06
C LEU A 443 14.83 -7.16 -7.45
N GLY A 444 15.89 -6.53 -7.97
CA GLY A 444 17.13 -7.16 -8.41
C GLY A 444 17.29 -7.23 -9.94
N VAL A 445 16.46 -6.52 -10.70
CA VAL A 445 16.47 -6.43 -12.17
C VAL A 445 17.36 -5.27 -12.62
N ASN A 446 18.02 -5.37 -13.77
CA ASN A 446 18.75 -4.23 -14.34
C ASN A 446 17.77 -3.27 -15.05
N VAL A 447 18.00 -1.96 -14.98
CA VAL A 447 17.10 -0.95 -15.54
C VAL A 447 17.83 -0.06 -16.51
N VAL A 448 17.20 0.23 -17.64
CA VAL A 448 17.58 1.33 -18.55
C VAL A 448 16.47 2.37 -18.52
N ALA A 449 16.76 3.57 -18.04
CA ALA A 449 15.79 4.63 -17.79
C ALA A 449 16.09 5.87 -18.65
N PHE A 450 15.05 6.52 -19.16
CA PHE A 450 15.14 7.79 -19.90
C PHE A 450 14.27 8.85 -19.24
N GLU A 451 14.87 9.98 -18.86
CA GLU A 451 14.19 11.11 -18.24
C GLU A 451 14.77 12.45 -18.72
N PRO A 452 14.02 13.24 -19.51
CA PRO A 452 14.52 14.49 -20.08
C PRO A 452 14.27 15.74 -19.24
N MET A 453 13.43 15.74 -18.19
CA MET A 453 13.29 16.91 -17.32
C MET A 453 14.42 16.92 -16.29
N GLU A 454 15.23 17.99 -16.27
CA GLU A 454 16.43 18.09 -15.41
C GLU A 454 16.07 17.88 -13.93
N GLN A 455 14.94 18.45 -13.48
CA GLN A 455 14.50 18.36 -12.09
C GLN A 455 14.20 16.91 -11.68
N ASN A 456 13.52 16.16 -12.54
CA ASN A 456 13.19 14.75 -12.38
C ASN A 456 14.45 13.87 -12.48
N TYR A 457 15.27 14.06 -13.52
CA TYR A 457 16.55 13.37 -13.71
C TYR A 457 17.46 13.49 -12.48
N GLN A 458 17.62 14.71 -11.94
CA GLN A 458 18.37 14.94 -10.70
C GLN A 458 17.71 14.33 -9.47
N MET A 459 16.39 14.08 -9.45
CA MET A 459 15.73 13.32 -8.37
C MET A 459 15.98 11.82 -8.47
N ILE A 460 15.97 11.22 -9.67
CA ILE A 460 16.40 9.83 -9.86
C ILE A 460 17.86 9.70 -9.43
N LYS A 461 18.75 10.57 -9.93
CA LYS A 461 20.17 10.58 -9.58
C LYS A 461 20.40 10.67 -8.07
N ARG A 462 19.77 11.63 -7.38
CA ARG A 462 19.85 11.75 -5.91
C ARG A 462 19.25 10.55 -5.18
N SER A 463 18.25 9.87 -5.75
CA SER A 463 17.74 8.61 -5.18
C SER A 463 18.79 7.51 -5.26
N LEU A 464 19.47 7.35 -6.39
CA LEU A 464 20.56 6.37 -6.57
C LEU A 464 21.79 6.69 -5.70
N GLU A 465 21.93 7.94 -5.22
CA GLU A 465 22.96 8.37 -4.27
C GLU A 465 22.61 8.10 -2.79
N GLU A 466 21.37 7.71 -2.46
CA GLU A 466 20.98 7.41 -1.08
C GLU A 466 21.61 6.10 -0.59
N GLN A 467 22.12 6.11 0.65
CA GLN A 467 22.90 4.99 1.22
C GLN A 467 22.15 3.65 1.16
N THR A 468 20.83 3.61 1.40
CA THR A 468 20.00 2.38 1.27
C THR A 468 20.14 1.73 -0.11
N ASN A 469 20.19 2.55 -1.17
CA ASN A 469 20.24 2.07 -2.56
C ASN A 469 21.63 1.59 -2.93
N ILE A 470 22.67 2.23 -2.39
CA ILE A 470 24.07 1.81 -2.56
C ILE A 470 24.30 0.48 -1.85
N ASP A 471 23.87 0.37 -0.58
CA ASP A 471 24.10 -0.82 0.25
C ASP A 471 23.38 -2.07 -0.30
N ASN A 472 22.17 -1.88 -0.84
CA ASN A 472 21.35 -2.97 -1.41
C ASN A 472 21.60 -3.22 -2.92
N GLY A 473 22.55 -2.51 -3.54
CA GLY A 473 22.88 -2.68 -4.96
C GLY A 473 21.76 -2.26 -5.93
N VAL A 474 20.87 -1.35 -5.51
CA VAL A 474 19.88 -0.69 -6.37
C VAL A 474 20.60 0.27 -7.32
N SER A 475 21.56 1.03 -6.78
CA SER A 475 22.34 2.03 -7.53
C SER A 475 23.17 1.42 -8.65
N ASP A 476 23.73 0.22 -8.43
CA ASP A 476 24.56 -0.50 -9.41
C ASP A 476 23.72 -1.06 -10.59
N ARG A 477 22.38 -0.97 -10.55
CA ARG A 477 21.45 -1.59 -11.53
C ARG A 477 20.78 -0.63 -12.49
N VAL A 478 20.79 0.68 -12.23
CA VAL A 478 20.08 1.68 -13.04
C VAL A 478 21.02 2.41 -13.98
N THR A 479 20.77 2.29 -15.28
CA THR A 479 21.40 3.06 -16.35
C THR A 479 20.44 4.19 -16.75
N LEU A 480 20.69 5.43 -16.31
CA LEU A 480 19.82 6.59 -16.53
C LEU A 480 20.33 7.51 -17.65
N TYR A 481 19.45 7.92 -18.56
CA TYR A 481 19.72 8.83 -19.67
C TYR A 481 18.95 10.15 -19.52
N GLU A 482 19.64 11.29 -19.72
CA GLU A 482 19.12 12.66 -19.53
C GLU A 482 18.32 13.24 -20.73
N HIS A 483 18.05 12.44 -21.76
CA HIS A 483 17.46 12.89 -23.02
C HIS A 483 16.13 12.20 -23.31
N GLY A 484 15.30 12.86 -24.11
CA GLY A 484 14.00 12.35 -24.54
C GLY A 484 14.14 11.41 -25.73
N LEU A 485 13.07 10.67 -26.05
CA LEU A 485 13.07 9.76 -27.19
C LEU A 485 12.04 10.16 -28.25
N GLY A 486 12.37 9.98 -29.53
CA GLY A 486 11.58 10.49 -30.65
C GLY A 486 12.17 10.17 -32.03
N VAL A 487 11.58 10.76 -33.08
CA VAL A 487 11.78 10.37 -34.50
C VAL A 487 13.20 10.60 -35.03
N LYS A 488 13.95 11.55 -34.49
CA LYS A 488 15.30 11.97 -34.93
C LYS A 488 16.01 12.71 -33.78
N GLU A 489 17.31 12.99 -33.91
CA GLU A 489 17.99 13.91 -32.98
C GLU A 489 17.56 15.36 -33.26
N GLU A 490 16.85 15.98 -32.30
CA GLU A 490 16.47 17.40 -32.36
C GLU A 490 16.26 18.03 -30.96
N THR A 491 16.24 19.36 -30.88
CA THR A 491 15.92 20.08 -29.65
C THR A 491 14.43 20.41 -29.60
N CYS A 492 13.76 20.06 -28.50
CA CYS A 492 12.33 20.28 -28.27
C CYS A 492 12.09 21.11 -27.00
N PHE A 493 10.87 21.62 -26.84
CA PHE A 493 10.45 22.30 -25.62
C PHE A 493 9.81 21.29 -24.65
N LEU A 494 10.14 21.43 -23.37
CA LEU A 494 9.55 20.66 -22.27
C LEU A 494 8.79 21.61 -21.34
N TYR A 495 7.53 21.30 -21.06
CA TYR A 495 6.60 22.10 -20.26
C TYR A 495 5.83 21.21 -19.27
N SER A 496 5.36 21.77 -18.15
CA SER A 496 4.56 21.05 -17.15
C SER A 496 3.56 21.96 -16.43
N ASP A 497 2.58 21.36 -15.75
CA ASP A 497 1.57 22.06 -14.94
C ASP A 497 2.22 22.80 -13.76
N ASP A 498 1.75 23.99 -13.40
CA ASP A 498 2.28 24.79 -12.28
C ASP A 498 1.90 24.25 -10.88
N GLY A 499 0.96 23.30 -10.83
CA GLY A 499 0.55 22.53 -9.65
C GLY A 499 1.00 21.06 -9.65
N ASN A 500 1.47 20.52 -10.78
CA ASN A 500 2.04 19.17 -10.92
C ASN A 500 3.41 19.25 -11.64
N VAL A 501 4.41 19.84 -10.97
CA VAL A 501 5.64 20.29 -11.67
C VAL A 501 6.49 19.18 -12.26
N GLY A 502 6.42 17.93 -11.75
CA GLY A 502 7.17 16.78 -12.24
C GLY A 502 6.59 16.10 -13.50
N ASP A 503 5.51 16.63 -14.06
CA ASP A 503 4.72 16.06 -15.17
C ASP A 503 5.21 16.61 -16.53
N GLY A 504 6.25 15.99 -17.07
CA GLY A 504 7.01 16.53 -18.21
C GLY A 504 6.41 16.23 -19.57
N HIS A 505 5.78 17.23 -20.21
CA HIS A 505 5.31 17.12 -21.60
C HIS A 505 6.35 17.65 -22.58
N ILE A 506 6.56 16.93 -23.70
CA ILE A 506 7.47 17.33 -24.78
C ILE A 506 6.68 17.79 -26.02
N LYS A 507 7.12 18.89 -26.64
CA LYS A 507 6.68 19.28 -27.99
C LYS A 507 7.84 19.86 -28.79
N CYS A 508 8.03 19.33 -30.00
CA CYS A 508 9.06 19.75 -30.93
C CYS A 508 8.46 20.73 -31.95
N VAL A 509 8.83 22.01 -31.84
CA VAL A 509 8.41 23.13 -32.72
C VAL A 509 9.61 24.04 -33.01
N ALA A 510 9.53 24.84 -34.08
CA ALA A 510 10.69 25.60 -34.57
C ALA A 510 11.07 26.78 -33.66
N SER A 511 10.09 27.46 -33.06
CA SER A 511 10.31 28.51 -32.07
C SER A 511 9.32 28.43 -30.90
N GLU A 512 9.48 29.31 -29.91
CA GLU A 512 8.64 29.32 -28.71
C GLU A 512 7.25 29.88 -29.00
N GLU A 513 7.14 30.78 -29.98
CA GLU A 513 5.88 31.37 -30.46
C GLU A 513 4.97 30.33 -31.14
N ASP A 514 5.53 29.26 -31.69
CA ASP A 514 4.79 28.12 -32.26
C ASP A 514 4.23 27.16 -31.18
N LEU A 515 4.59 27.34 -29.90
CA LEU A 515 4.22 26.43 -28.82
C LEU A 515 2.89 26.84 -28.17
N SER A 516 1.81 26.13 -28.50
CA SER A 516 0.53 26.26 -27.81
C SER A 516 0.50 25.51 -26.48
N ILE A 517 0.78 26.18 -25.36
CA ILE A 517 0.58 25.63 -24.00
C ILE A 517 -0.78 26.02 -23.41
N GLN A 518 -1.38 25.09 -22.66
CA GLN A 518 -2.67 25.31 -22.00
C GLN A 518 -2.53 26.16 -20.72
N LYS A 519 -3.60 26.85 -20.32
CA LYS A 519 -3.59 27.78 -19.18
C LYS A 519 -3.30 27.04 -17.86
N GLY A 520 -2.24 27.45 -17.18
CA GLY A 520 -1.75 26.81 -15.93
C GLY A 520 -0.49 25.96 -16.12
N TYR A 521 0.04 25.90 -17.34
CA TYR A 521 1.30 25.24 -17.67
C TYR A 521 2.36 26.29 -17.97
N SER A 522 3.61 25.95 -17.67
CA SER A 522 4.77 26.77 -17.99
C SER A 522 5.84 25.93 -18.68
N ILE A 523 6.55 26.54 -19.63
CA ILE A 523 7.78 25.98 -20.21
C ILE A 523 8.81 25.85 -19.08
N ARG A 524 9.41 24.66 -18.95
CA ARG A 524 10.42 24.37 -17.92
C ARG A 524 11.82 24.47 -18.49
N GLN A 525 12.04 23.88 -19.67
CA GLN A 525 13.36 23.84 -20.30
C GLN A 525 13.29 23.46 -21.78
N LYS A 526 14.43 23.53 -22.47
CA LYS A 526 14.65 22.84 -23.75
C LYS A 526 15.38 21.51 -23.51
N VAL A 527 15.06 20.49 -24.28
CA VAL A 527 15.63 19.13 -24.16
C VAL A 527 16.09 18.63 -25.52
N ILE A 528 17.13 17.79 -25.58
CA ILE A 528 17.36 16.99 -26.79
C ILE A 528 16.50 15.73 -26.71
N VAL A 529 15.93 15.41 -27.85
CA VAL A 529 15.24 14.16 -28.14
C VAL A 529 16.10 13.38 -29.12
N LYS A 530 16.21 12.05 -28.96
CA LYS A 530 17.00 11.14 -29.82
C LYS A 530 16.18 9.93 -30.27
N ARG A 531 16.67 9.21 -31.29
CA ARG A 531 16.11 7.89 -31.67
C ARG A 531 16.61 6.82 -30.72
N LEU A 532 15.68 6.03 -30.18
CA LEU A 532 16.00 4.89 -29.33
C LEU A 532 16.88 3.86 -30.06
N ASP A 533 16.65 3.65 -31.36
CA ASP A 533 17.45 2.76 -32.22
C ASP A 533 18.92 3.21 -32.36
N ASP A 534 19.21 4.52 -32.21
CA ASP A 534 20.58 5.05 -32.31
C ASP A 534 21.32 4.98 -30.95
N VAL A 535 20.57 5.00 -29.84
CA VAL A 535 21.10 4.87 -28.47
C VAL A 535 21.35 3.40 -28.11
N LEU A 536 20.37 2.54 -28.36
CA LEU A 536 20.40 1.09 -28.10
C LEU A 536 20.39 0.32 -29.43
N THR A 537 21.53 -0.23 -29.84
CA THR A 537 21.57 -1.07 -31.04
C THR A 537 20.88 -2.41 -30.81
N THR A 538 20.28 -3.01 -31.85
CA THR A 538 19.54 -4.29 -31.75
C THR A 538 20.42 -5.44 -31.24
N GLU A 539 21.73 -5.43 -31.53
CA GLU A 539 22.69 -6.39 -30.96
C GLU A 539 22.87 -6.20 -29.46
N LYS A 540 22.98 -4.94 -28.98
CA LYS A 540 23.04 -4.63 -27.55
C LYS A 540 21.75 -5.07 -26.86
N VAL A 541 20.59 -4.77 -27.42
CA VAL A 541 19.27 -5.17 -26.89
C VAL A 541 19.16 -6.68 -26.73
N LYS A 542 19.56 -7.46 -27.75
CA LYS A 542 19.57 -8.93 -27.70
C LYS A 542 20.49 -9.48 -26.60
N SER A 543 21.57 -8.78 -26.27
CA SER A 543 22.47 -9.17 -25.16
C SER A 543 21.97 -8.77 -23.76
N MET A 544 20.98 -7.88 -23.66
CA MET A 544 20.48 -7.32 -22.40
C MET A 544 19.30 -8.08 -21.79
N ASN A 545 18.72 -9.08 -22.48
CA ASN A 545 17.54 -9.81 -22.02
C ASN A 545 16.41 -8.85 -21.56
N ILE A 546 16.01 -7.91 -22.41
CA ILE A 546 14.94 -6.95 -22.08
C ILE A 546 13.58 -7.66 -22.08
N ILE A 547 13.02 -7.91 -20.91
CA ILE A 547 11.78 -8.71 -20.75
C ILE A 547 10.53 -7.84 -20.84
N ALA A 548 10.62 -6.60 -20.34
CA ALA A 548 9.53 -5.63 -20.43
C ALA A 548 10.03 -4.19 -20.63
N ALA A 549 9.18 -3.36 -21.23
CA ALA A 549 9.38 -1.92 -21.34
C ALA A 549 8.13 -1.14 -20.88
N LYS A 550 8.33 0.09 -20.38
CA LYS A 550 7.30 1.12 -20.12
C LYS A 550 7.56 2.30 -21.07
N LEU A 551 6.54 2.80 -21.75
CA LEU A 551 6.53 4.01 -22.56
C LEU A 551 5.44 4.94 -22.03
N ASP A 552 5.85 5.98 -21.34
CA ASP A 552 4.94 6.91 -20.67
C ASP A 552 5.55 8.31 -20.79
N CYS A 553 5.30 8.94 -21.92
CA CYS A 553 5.88 10.23 -22.31
C CYS A 553 4.76 11.24 -22.54
N GLU A 554 3.67 11.10 -21.78
CA GLU A 554 2.51 11.98 -21.74
C GLU A 554 1.94 12.27 -23.15
N GLY A 555 1.81 11.27 -24.03
CA GLY A 555 1.31 11.44 -25.40
C GLY A 555 2.38 11.53 -26.49
N PHE A 556 3.67 11.45 -26.15
CA PHE A 556 4.77 11.46 -27.13
C PHE A 556 5.18 10.04 -27.59
N GLU A 557 4.48 8.99 -27.14
CA GLU A 557 4.82 7.56 -27.33
C GLU A 557 4.89 7.19 -28.81
N GLY A 558 4.06 7.78 -29.66
CA GLY A 558 4.08 7.54 -31.10
C GLY A 558 5.38 7.99 -31.77
N ASN A 559 5.95 9.10 -31.31
CA ASN A 559 7.27 9.57 -31.76
C ASN A 559 8.40 8.68 -31.21
N VAL A 560 8.28 8.21 -29.96
CA VAL A 560 9.21 7.24 -29.35
C VAL A 560 9.22 5.93 -30.15
N LEU A 561 8.04 5.40 -30.50
CA LEU A 561 7.91 4.16 -31.27
C LEU A 561 8.51 4.29 -32.67
N GLU A 562 8.23 5.38 -33.39
CA GLU A 562 8.86 5.67 -34.70
C GLU A 562 10.39 5.69 -34.61
N GLY A 563 10.95 6.31 -33.56
CA GLY A 563 12.39 6.37 -33.31
C GLY A 563 13.00 5.08 -32.76
N GLY A 564 12.20 4.07 -32.45
CA GLY A 564 12.58 2.88 -31.67
C GLY A 564 12.05 1.56 -32.19
N MET A 565 11.63 1.48 -33.47
CA MET A 565 10.98 0.28 -34.01
C MET A 565 11.89 -0.96 -33.93
N ASN A 566 13.19 -0.82 -34.20
CA ASN A 566 14.12 -1.96 -34.15
C ASN A 566 14.36 -2.46 -32.71
N VAL A 567 14.32 -1.57 -31.73
CA VAL A 567 14.46 -1.90 -30.30
C VAL A 567 13.18 -2.49 -29.72
N LEU A 568 12.04 -1.84 -29.96
CA LEU A 568 10.76 -2.15 -29.32
C LEU A 568 10.03 -3.30 -30.00
N LEU A 569 10.03 -3.36 -31.33
CA LEU A 569 9.28 -4.38 -32.07
C LEU A 569 10.16 -5.59 -32.39
N ASP A 570 11.34 -5.35 -32.97
CA ASP A 570 12.25 -6.42 -33.43
C ASP A 570 13.27 -6.88 -32.36
N GLY A 571 13.47 -6.10 -31.30
CA GLY A 571 14.42 -6.40 -30.22
C GLY A 571 14.06 -7.60 -29.34
N GLY A 572 12.85 -8.15 -29.49
CA GLY A 572 12.41 -9.36 -28.79
C GLY A 572 11.78 -9.13 -27.41
N ILE A 573 11.45 -7.88 -27.06
CA ILE A 573 10.74 -7.53 -25.82
C ILE A 573 9.40 -8.28 -25.79
N LEU A 574 9.04 -8.84 -24.63
CA LEU A 574 7.85 -9.68 -24.49
C LEU A 574 6.60 -8.89 -24.10
N ASN A 575 6.79 -7.87 -23.25
CA ASN A 575 5.73 -7.05 -22.68
C ASN A 575 6.09 -5.56 -22.84
N ILE A 576 5.24 -4.77 -23.50
CA ILE A 576 5.43 -3.32 -23.61
C ILE A 576 4.19 -2.65 -23.03
N LEU A 577 4.36 -1.94 -21.92
CA LEU A 577 3.34 -1.09 -21.34
C LEU A 577 3.50 0.29 -21.99
N SER A 578 2.44 0.85 -22.54
CA SER A 578 2.48 2.20 -23.10
C SER A 578 1.16 2.92 -22.87
N GLU A 579 1.19 4.17 -22.42
CA GLU A 579 -0.04 4.96 -22.43
C GLU A 579 -0.47 5.24 -23.87
N TYR A 580 -1.67 4.81 -24.29
CA TYR A 580 -2.20 5.11 -25.62
C TYR A 580 -3.47 5.96 -25.51
N GLN A 581 -3.28 7.27 -25.69
CA GLN A 581 -4.35 8.25 -25.79
C GLN A 581 -4.39 8.81 -27.21
N PRO A 582 -5.35 8.39 -28.07
CA PRO A 582 -5.37 8.76 -29.48
C PRO A 582 -5.37 10.28 -29.74
N SER A 583 -6.05 11.04 -28.88
CA SER A 583 -6.06 12.50 -28.90
C SER A 583 -4.68 13.08 -28.62
N TRP A 584 -3.99 12.59 -27.58
CA TRP A 584 -2.67 13.10 -27.18
C TRP A 584 -1.58 12.70 -28.17
N ILE A 585 -1.57 11.47 -28.67
CA ILE A 585 -0.64 11.04 -29.73
C ILE A 585 -0.79 11.94 -30.95
N LYS A 586 -2.03 12.23 -31.37
CA LYS A 586 -2.31 13.15 -32.48
C LYS A 586 -1.95 14.61 -32.21
N GLU A 587 -2.13 15.08 -30.97
CA GLU A 587 -1.84 16.45 -30.56
C GLU A 587 -0.34 16.71 -30.39
N LYS A 588 0.38 15.77 -29.75
CA LYS A 588 1.77 15.92 -29.31
C LYS A 588 2.76 15.32 -30.31
N GLY A 589 2.43 14.18 -30.94
CA GLY A 589 3.26 13.54 -31.97
C GLY A 589 3.42 14.34 -33.27
N SER A 590 4.23 13.81 -34.19
CA SER A 590 4.51 14.42 -35.50
C SER A 590 4.72 13.38 -36.61
N GLY A 591 4.23 13.70 -37.82
CA GLY A 591 4.25 12.77 -38.96
C GLY A 591 3.55 11.45 -38.61
N ASN A 592 4.18 10.33 -38.95
CA ASN A 592 3.73 8.98 -38.59
C ASN A 592 3.60 8.77 -37.07
N GLY A 593 4.41 9.45 -36.25
CA GLY A 593 4.34 9.36 -34.79
C GLY A 593 3.13 10.10 -34.19
N GLY A 594 2.43 10.92 -34.99
CA GLY A 594 1.12 11.49 -34.64
C GLY A 594 -0.08 10.69 -35.14
N ASP A 595 0.13 9.53 -35.78
CA ASP A 595 -0.94 8.67 -36.27
C ASP A 595 -1.21 7.55 -35.25
N ALA A 596 -2.30 7.72 -34.49
CA ALA A 596 -2.72 6.80 -33.44
C ALA A 596 -3.19 5.43 -33.99
N ASP A 597 -3.77 5.37 -35.19
CA ASP A 597 -4.19 4.11 -35.80
C ASP A 597 -2.96 3.32 -36.28
N LEU A 598 -2.00 4.01 -36.91
CA LEU A 598 -0.70 3.44 -37.29
C LEU A 598 0.11 2.96 -36.08
N TYR A 599 0.03 3.66 -34.94
CA TYR A 599 0.66 3.26 -33.68
C TYR A 599 0.21 1.85 -33.26
N LEU A 600 -1.11 1.64 -33.15
CA LEU A 600 -1.68 0.33 -32.82
C LEU A 600 -1.41 -0.72 -33.91
N GLN A 601 -1.41 -0.31 -35.18
CA GLN A 601 -1.17 -1.22 -36.29
C GLN A 601 0.25 -1.82 -36.21
N ARG A 602 1.27 -1.01 -35.93
CA ARG A 602 2.67 -1.47 -35.86
C ARG A 602 2.90 -2.57 -34.82
N PHE A 603 2.30 -2.46 -33.64
CA PHE A 603 2.37 -3.53 -32.65
C PHE A 603 1.67 -4.81 -33.12
N LYS A 604 0.50 -4.70 -33.77
CA LYS A 604 -0.22 -5.85 -34.33
C LYS A 604 0.59 -6.54 -35.43
N ASP A 605 1.19 -5.76 -36.34
CA ASP A 605 2.03 -6.25 -37.44
C ASP A 605 3.31 -6.92 -36.91
N ALA A 606 3.88 -6.42 -35.81
CA ALA A 606 4.99 -7.04 -35.07
C ALA A 606 4.58 -8.25 -34.19
N GLY A 607 3.32 -8.68 -34.25
CA GLY A 607 2.82 -9.89 -33.58
C GLY A 607 2.45 -9.73 -32.10
N TYR A 608 2.26 -8.50 -31.62
CA TYR A 608 1.73 -8.23 -30.27
C TYR A 608 0.18 -8.25 -30.27
N ARG A 609 -0.43 -8.81 -29.22
CA ARG A 609 -1.83 -8.51 -28.85
C ARG A 609 -1.86 -7.23 -28.02
N VAL A 610 -2.95 -6.46 -28.11
CA VAL A 610 -3.15 -5.26 -27.29
C VAL A 610 -4.15 -5.58 -26.19
N GLU A 611 -3.78 -5.30 -24.94
CA GLU A 611 -4.65 -5.34 -23.78
C GLU A 611 -4.66 -3.96 -23.11
N LYS A 612 -5.61 -3.68 -22.22
CA LYS A 612 -5.59 -2.45 -21.39
C LYS A 612 -5.33 -2.85 -19.95
N MET A 613 -4.49 -2.11 -19.25
CA MET A 613 -4.17 -2.32 -17.84
C MET A 613 -4.09 -0.95 -17.19
N GLY A 614 -4.89 -0.70 -16.14
CA GLY A 614 -4.80 0.52 -15.33
C GLY A 614 -4.78 1.88 -16.07
N GLY A 615 -5.36 1.97 -17.27
CA GLY A 615 -5.39 3.19 -18.09
C GLY A 615 -4.37 3.27 -19.23
N ALA A 616 -3.38 2.36 -19.26
CA ALA A 616 -2.40 2.20 -20.32
C ALA A 616 -2.67 0.94 -21.18
N GLU A 617 -2.08 0.88 -22.36
CA GLU A 617 -2.16 -0.23 -23.29
C GLU A 617 -0.94 -1.14 -23.12
N VAL A 618 -1.19 -2.43 -22.89
CA VAL A 618 -0.14 -3.44 -22.74
C VAL A 618 -0.09 -4.31 -23.98
N PHE A 619 1.03 -4.22 -24.68
CA PHE A 619 1.32 -4.95 -25.90
C PHE A 619 2.11 -6.23 -25.55
N LEU A 620 1.54 -7.40 -25.86
CA LEU A 620 2.08 -8.70 -25.45
C LEU A 620 2.39 -9.61 -26.65
N LYS A 621 3.63 -10.08 -26.77
CA LYS A 621 4.08 -10.83 -27.94
C LYS A 621 3.52 -12.27 -27.96
N LYS A 622 3.08 -12.76 -29.12
CA LYS A 622 2.40 -14.07 -29.28
C LYS A 622 3.23 -15.32 -28.92
N SER A 623 4.53 -15.20 -28.67
CA SER A 623 5.46 -16.34 -28.53
C SER A 623 5.90 -16.60 -27.09
N GLU A 624 5.01 -17.17 -26.27
CA GLU A 624 5.26 -18.27 -25.31
C GLU A 624 4.10 -18.41 -24.29
N PRO A 625 3.81 -19.62 -23.75
CA PRO A 625 2.67 -19.86 -22.87
C PRO A 625 2.93 -19.45 -21.41
N MET A 626 3.26 -18.17 -21.15
CA MET A 626 3.22 -17.56 -19.81
C MET A 626 2.03 -16.62 -19.58
N ASN A 627 1.31 -16.21 -20.64
CA ASN A 627 0.35 -15.10 -20.55
C ASN A 627 -0.97 -15.40 -19.82
N LYS A 628 -1.19 -16.62 -19.28
CA LYS A 628 -2.39 -16.98 -18.49
C LYS A 628 -2.52 -16.24 -17.13
N VAL A 629 -1.53 -15.43 -16.76
CA VAL A 629 -1.58 -14.55 -15.57
C VAL A 629 -1.92 -13.11 -15.95
N LEU A 630 -1.78 -12.73 -17.23
CA LEU A 630 -2.07 -11.39 -17.75
C LEU A 630 -3.53 -11.20 -18.18
N ASP A 631 -4.25 -12.28 -18.50
CA ASP A 631 -5.68 -12.25 -18.88
C ASP A 631 -6.63 -11.75 -17.75
N GLN A 632 -6.07 -11.32 -16.62
CA GLN A 632 -6.72 -11.21 -15.31
C GLN A 632 -6.84 -9.76 -14.79
N ASN A 633 -6.41 -8.75 -15.55
CA ASN A 633 -6.66 -7.34 -15.22
C ASN A 633 -6.89 -6.51 -16.49
N ILE A 634 -8.16 -6.26 -16.81
CA ILE A 634 -8.61 -5.25 -17.80
C ILE A 634 -10.01 -4.72 -17.40
N THR A 635 -10.16 -3.51 -16.87
CA THR A 635 -10.88 -2.35 -17.44
C THR A 635 -11.22 -1.25 -16.43
N SER A 636 -10.78 -0.04 -16.78
CA SER A 636 -11.70 1.09 -16.78
C SER A 636 -11.37 2.14 -17.83
N THR A 637 -12.29 3.09 -18.01
CA THR A 637 -12.19 4.18 -18.98
C THR A 637 -11.96 5.52 -18.30
N LYS A 638 -11.05 6.34 -18.84
CA LYS A 638 -10.85 7.73 -18.40
C LYS A 638 -12.14 8.55 -18.51
N GLN A 639 -12.71 8.93 -17.37
CA GLN A 639 -13.40 10.21 -17.20
C GLN A 639 -12.73 10.99 -16.08
N THR A 640 -12.33 12.23 -16.38
CA THR A 640 -11.81 13.18 -15.39
C THR A 640 -12.93 13.69 -14.49
N THR A 641 -13.39 12.84 -13.57
CA THR A 641 -14.23 13.25 -12.44
C THR A 641 -13.34 13.44 -11.22
N GLN A 642 -13.50 14.58 -10.53
CA GLN A 642 -12.81 14.89 -9.28
C GLN A 642 -13.15 13.83 -8.23
N TYR A 643 -12.25 12.86 -8.01
CA TYR A 643 -12.52 11.70 -7.16
C TYR A 643 -13.04 12.13 -5.77
N PRO A 644 -14.11 11.49 -5.25
CA PRO A 644 -14.55 11.76 -3.89
C PRO A 644 -13.41 11.51 -2.92
N ARG A 645 -13.24 12.39 -1.92
CA ARG A 645 -12.23 12.16 -0.88
C ARG A 645 -12.46 10.78 -0.26
N THR A 646 -11.41 9.99 -0.07
CA THR A 646 -11.46 8.74 0.69
C THR A 646 -10.93 8.96 2.11
N MET A 647 -11.08 7.94 2.95
CA MET A 647 -10.41 7.84 4.26
C MET A 647 -10.10 6.37 4.58
N VAL A 648 -9.07 6.15 5.40
CA VAL A 648 -8.68 4.81 5.86
C VAL A 648 -9.39 4.48 7.17
N VAL A 649 -9.93 3.26 7.28
CA VAL A 649 -10.50 2.70 8.51
C VAL A 649 -9.77 1.42 8.85
N GLN A 650 -9.36 1.27 10.11
CA GLN A 650 -8.77 0.05 10.64
C GLN A 650 -9.88 -0.87 11.16
N LYS A 651 -9.78 -2.16 10.81
CA LYS A 651 -10.71 -3.24 11.17
C LYS A 651 -9.96 -4.47 11.63
N THR A 652 -10.69 -5.47 12.09
CA THR A 652 -10.11 -6.68 12.65
C THR A 652 -11.05 -7.86 12.45
N ILE A 653 -10.51 -8.98 11.98
CA ILE A 653 -11.21 -10.26 11.90
C ILE A 653 -10.33 -11.34 12.53
N ASN A 654 -10.91 -12.16 13.41
CA ASN A 654 -10.18 -13.19 14.16
C ASN A 654 -8.88 -12.67 14.85
N LYS A 655 -8.91 -11.43 15.37
CA LYS A 655 -7.77 -10.68 15.96
C LYS A 655 -6.68 -10.22 14.97
N ASN A 656 -6.78 -10.54 13.68
CA ASN A 656 -5.89 -10.02 12.64
C ASN A 656 -6.40 -8.65 12.17
N PRO A 657 -5.63 -7.55 12.32
CA PRO A 657 -6.05 -6.24 11.88
C PRO A 657 -5.82 -6.05 10.38
N PHE A 658 -6.69 -5.27 9.74
CA PHE A 658 -6.56 -4.86 8.34
C PHE A 658 -7.08 -3.45 8.14
N ALA A 659 -6.56 -2.76 7.14
CA ALA A 659 -7.00 -1.42 6.74
C ALA A 659 -7.94 -1.51 5.53
N ILE A 660 -8.90 -0.59 5.43
CA ILE A 660 -9.77 -0.43 4.27
C ILE A 660 -9.94 1.06 3.93
N GLN A 661 -9.76 1.41 2.67
CA GLN A 661 -10.13 2.71 2.12
C GLN A 661 -11.63 2.74 1.82
N ILE A 662 -12.30 3.79 2.26
CA ILE A 662 -13.73 4.01 2.07
C ILE A 662 -13.98 5.44 1.58
N TYR A 663 -15.14 5.71 1.01
CA TYR A 663 -15.52 7.08 0.66
C TYR A 663 -15.72 7.93 1.93
N ASN A 664 -15.37 9.22 1.88
CA ASN A 664 -15.50 10.19 2.99
C ASN A 664 -16.86 10.90 2.97
N SER A 665 -17.51 11.00 1.81
CA SER A 665 -18.84 11.60 1.60
C SER A 665 -19.98 10.58 1.66
N LYS A 666 -21.16 10.93 1.12
CA LYS A 666 -22.40 10.14 1.11
C LYS A 666 -22.21 8.82 0.33
N ASP A 667 -21.96 7.75 1.07
CA ASP A 667 -21.95 6.37 0.58
C ASP A 667 -22.35 5.47 1.75
N ILE A 668 -23.37 4.64 1.57
CA ILE A 668 -24.06 3.93 2.67
C ILE A 668 -23.14 2.87 3.26
N VAL A 669 -22.50 2.09 2.39
CA VAL A 669 -21.56 1.02 2.75
C VAL A 669 -20.36 1.60 3.52
N SER A 670 -19.75 2.68 3.00
CA SER A 670 -18.64 3.39 3.64
C SER A 670 -19.01 3.96 5.01
N ASN A 671 -20.19 4.57 5.13
CA ASN A 671 -20.69 5.08 6.42
C ASN A 671 -20.81 3.96 7.46
N GLN A 672 -21.33 2.78 7.06
CA GLN A 672 -21.48 1.64 7.95
C GLN A 672 -20.14 0.97 8.29
N ILE A 673 -19.20 0.93 7.34
CA ILE A 673 -17.83 0.46 7.57
C ILE A 673 -17.08 1.36 8.55
N ARG A 674 -17.30 2.69 8.61
CA ARG A 674 -16.74 3.51 9.71
C ARG A 674 -17.17 3.01 11.08
N GLY A 675 -18.44 2.63 11.22
CA GLY A 675 -19.02 2.09 12.44
C GLY A 675 -18.80 0.58 12.60
N SER A 676 -19.90 -0.19 12.59
CA SER A 676 -19.93 -1.62 12.91
C SER A 676 -19.37 -2.54 11.82
N GLY A 677 -19.22 -2.07 10.57
CA GLY A 677 -18.95 -2.93 9.41
C GLY A 677 -20.21 -3.24 8.60
N TRP A 678 -20.02 -3.47 7.30
CA TRP A 678 -21.05 -3.95 6.38
C TRP A 678 -21.28 -5.45 6.58
N GLU A 679 -22.50 -5.96 6.33
CA GLU A 679 -22.80 -7.40 6.21
C GLU A 679 -22.09 -8.37 7.20
N THR A 680 -21.94 -7.96 8.46
CA THR A 680 -21.04 -8.66 9.42
C THR A 680 -21.52 -10.07 9.77
N GLY A 681 -22.81 -10.37 9.60
CA GLY A 681 -23.37 -11.73 9.71
C GLY A 681 -22.82 -12.68 8.63
N PHE A 682 -22.76 -12.23 7.38
CA PHE A 682 -22.18 -12.99 6.28
C PHE A 682 -20.67 -13.18 6.44
N ILE A 683 -19.93 -12.13 6.80
CA ILE A 683 -18.49 -12.21 7.10
C ILE A 683 -18.22 -13.22 8.23
N ASN A 684 -19.01 -13.20 9.30
CA ASN A 684 -18.88 -14.17 10.39
C ASN A 684 -19.21 -15.61 9.95
N SER A 685 -20.17 -15.79 9.04
CA SER A 685 -20.54 -17.10 8.52
C SER A 685 -19.48 -17.67 7.57
N LEU A 686 -18.95 -16.85 6.65
CA LEU A 686 -17.78 -17.20 5.83
C LEU A 686 -16.57 -17.56 6.71
N LYS A 687 -16.29 -16.77 7.74
CA LYS A 687 -15.24 -17.06 8.72
C LYS A 687 -15.41 -18.44 9.36
N ILE A 688 -16.63 -18.82 9.75
CA ILE A 688 -16.92 -20.15 10.32
C ILE A 688 -16.72 -21.25 9.27
N ILE A 689 -17.25 -21.08 8.04
CA ILE A 689 -17.07 -22.03 6.92
C ILE A 689 -15.59 -22.34 6.71
N PHE A 690 -14.76 -21.32 6.51
CA PHE A 690 -13.34 -21.52 6.18
C PHE A 690 -12.54 -22.11 7.36
N LEU A 691 -12.80 -21.68 8.60
CA LEU A 691 -12.16 -22.27 9.78
C LEU A 691 -12.54 -23.74 9.97
N GLN A 692 -13.81 -24.10 9.77
CA GLN A 692 -14.26 -25.49 9.90
C GLN A 692 -13.77 -26.37 8.76
N TYR A 693 -13.75 -25.85 7.52
CA TYR A 693 -13.18 -26.56 6.38
C TYR A 693 -11.69 -26.85 6.62
N SER A 694 -10.94 -25.83 7.02
CA SER A 694 -9.51 -25.94 7.35
C SER A 694 -9.27 -26.98 8.44
N ALA A 695 -10.03 -26.93 9.54
CA ALA A 695 -9.89 -27.87 10.65
C ALA A 695 -10.30 -29.32 10.28
N LYS A 696 -11.40 -29.49 9.52
CA LYS A 696 -11.94 -30.80 9.15
C LYS A 696 -11.05 -31.53 8.14
N HIS A 697 -10.53 -30.80 7.15
CA HIS A 697 -9.73 -31.37 6.07
C HIS A 697 -8.22 -31.29 6.33
N ASN A 698 -7.80 -30.64 7.42
CA ASN A 698 -6.38 -30.40 7.77
C ASN A 698 -5.61 -29.68 6.65
N ILE A 699 -6.26 -28.68 6.03
CA ILE A 699 -5.71 -27.82 4.98
C ILE A 699 -5.56 -26.41 5.57
N PRO A 700 -4.37 -25.77 5.52
CA PRO A 700 -4.19 -24.41 6.01
C PRO A 700 -5.14 -23.41 5.32
N LEU A 701 -5.61 -22.37 6.03
CA LEU A 701 -6.42 -21.31 5.43
C LEU A 701 -5.75 -20.67 4.19
N SER A 702 -4.41 -20.57 4.20
CA SER A 702 -3.59 -20.05 3.09
C SER A 702 -3.56 -20.93 1.84
N GLU A 703 -4.16 -22.11 1.87
CA GLU A 703 -4.34 -23.01 0.73
C GLU A 703 -5.81 -23.10 0.29
N LEU A 704 -6.72 -22.36 0.95
CA LEU A 704 -8.13 -22.25 0.59
C LEU A 704 -8.38 -20.93 -0.16
N THR A 705 -9.36 -20.94 -1.06
CA THR A 705 -9.73 -19.75 -1.84
C THR A 705 -11.19 -19.34 -1.65
N PHE A 706 -11.42 -18.03 -1.58
CA PHE A 706 -12.71 -17.36 -1.68
C PHE A 706 -12.81 -16.59 -3.00
N LEU A 707 -13.99 -16.58 -3.63
CA LEU A 707 -14.26 -15.91 -4.90
C LEU A 707 -15.27 -14.77 -4.69
N ASP A 708 -14.85 -13.53 -4.89
CA ASP A 708 -15.61 -12.31 -4.58
C ASP A 708 -15.99 -11.61 -5.90
N ILE A 709 -17.16 -11.91 -6.46
CA ILE A 709 -17.60 -11.40 -7.76
C ILE A 709 -18.55 -10.22 -7.56
N GLY A 710 -18.13 -9.02 -7.98
CA GLY A 710 -18.73 -7.78 -7.50
C GLY A 710 -18.20 -7.47 -6.11
N ALA A 711 -16.92 -7.11 -6.03
CA ALA A 711 -16.26 -6.87 -4.74
C ALA A 711 -16.55 -5.47 -4.18
N ASN A 712 -17.11 -4.57 -4.99
CA ASN A 712 -17.39 -3.16 -4.72
C ASN A 712 -16.16 -2.50 -4.07
N ILE A 713 -16.28 -1.98 -2.85
CA ILE A 713 -15.15 -1.35 -2.12
C ILE A 713 -14.24 -2.36 -1.37
N GLY A 714 -14.36 -3.66 -1.65
CA GLY A 714 -13.45 -4.71 -1.18
C GLY A 714 -13.70 -5.24 0.22
N TRP A 715 -14.91 -5.02 0.77
CA TRP A 715 -15.21 -5.40 2.15
C TRP A 715 -15.07 -6.91 2.42
N PHE A 716 -15.64 -7.76 1.56
CA PHE A 716 -15.53 -9.21 1.68
C PHE A 716 -14.10 -9.68 1.42
N SER A 717 -13.52 -9.24 0.30
CA SER A 717 -12.12 -9.47 -0.06
C SER A 717 -11.13 -9.23 1.09
N LEU A 718 -11.14 -8.05 1.70
CA LEU A 718 -10.17 -7.71 2.75
C LEU A 718 -10.40 -8.49 4.05
N ASN A 719 -11.66 -8.75 4.43
CA ASN A 719 -11.96 -9.61 5.59
C ASN A 719 -11.47 -11.05 5.37
N MET A 720 -11.73 -11.65 4.20
CA MET A 720 -11.33 -13.03 3.93
C MET A 720 -9.80 -13.18 3.79
N ALA A 721 -9.14 -12.20 3.15
CA ALA A 721 -7.69 -12.12 3.12
C ALA A 721 -7.08 -11.97 4.54
N ALA A 722 -7.64 -11.12 5.39
CA ALA A 722 -7.18 -10.92 6.76
C ALA A 722 -7.48 -12.09 7.70
N LEU A 723 -8.51 -12.91 7.41
CA LEU A 723 -8.69 -14.21 8.06
C LEU A 723 -7.54 -15.18 7.73
N GLY A 724 -6.86 -14.97 6.61
CA GLY A 724 -5.76 -15.81 6.13
C GLY A 724 -6.13 -16.73 4.97
N VAL A 725 -7.19 -16.41 4.21
CA VAL A 725 -7.66 -17.13 3.01
C VAL A 725 -7.19 -16.42 1.75
N ASN A 726 -6.96 -17.14 0.65
CA ASN A 726 -6.69 -16.49 -0.65
C ASN A 726 -8.00 -15.97 -1.27
N VAL A 727 -7.95 -14.86 -1.98
CA VAL A 727 -9.13 -14.22 -2.57
C VAL A 727 -8.92 -13.97 -4.05
N VAL A 728 -9.95 -14.25 -4.84
CA VAL A 728 -10.07 -13.89 -6.26
C VAL A 728 -11.22 -12.91 -6.35
N ALA A 729 -10.95 -11.63 -6.64
CA ALA A 729 -11.92 -10.55 -6.54
C ALA A 729 -12.14 -9.85 -7.89
N PHE A 730 -13.39 -9.66 -8.31
CA PHE A 730 -13.75 -8.96 -9.55
C PHE A 730 -14.47 -7.66 -9.22
N GLU A 731 -13.91 -6.52 -9.63
CA GLU A 731 -14.52 -5.21 -9.47
C GLU A 731 -14.39 -4.36 -10.74
N PRO A 732 -15.50 -4.12 -11.47
CA PRO A 732 -15.49 -3.39 -12.73
C PRO A 732 -15.53 -1.86 -12.62
N MET A 733 -15.90 -1.26 -11.49
CA MET A 733 -15.94 0.21 -11.35
C MET A 733 -14.56 0.75 -10.96
N GLU A 734 -14.02 1.74 -11.68
CA GLU A 734 -12.64 2.24 -11.44
C GLU A 734 -12.47 2.79 -10.02
N GLN A 735 -13.43 3.60 -9.58
CA GLN A 735 -13.38 4.27 -8.30
C GLN A 735 -13.27 3.24 -7.16
N ASN A 736 -14.03 2.16 -7.27
CA ASN A 736 -14.04 1.02 -6.36
C ASN A 736 -12.76 0.16 -6.48
N TYR A 737 -12.39 -0.27 -7.70
CA TYR A 737 -11.18 -1.06 -7.97
C TYR A 737 -9.92 -0.37 -7.42
N GLN A 738 -9.76 0.93 -7.65
CA GLN A 738 -8.64 1.71 -7.11
C GLN A 738 -8.74 1.90 -5.59
N MET A 739 -9.93 1.82 -4.97
CA MET A 739 -10.07 1.79 -3.51
C MET A 739 -9.67 0.45 -2.91
N ILE A 740 -10.02 -0.68 -3.53
CA ILE A 740 -9.51 -2.00 -3.10
C ILE A 740 -7.98 -2.00 -3.22
N LYS A 741 -7.46 -1.58 -4.37
CA LYS A 741 -6.01 -1.47 -4.61
C LYS A 741 -5.30 -0.59 -3.59
N ARG A 742 -5.77 0.64 -3.33
CA ARG A 742 -5.21 1.49 -2.26
C ARG A 742 -5.31 0.84 -0.88
N SER A 743 -6.37 0.08 -0.60
CA SER A 743 -6.48 -0.69 0.66
C SER A 743 -5.39 -1.75 0.75
N LEU A 744 -5.11 -2.49 -0.32
CA LEU A 744 -4.03 -3.49 -0.36
C LEU A 744 -2.63 -2.86 -0.26
N GLU A 745 -2.48 -1.56 -0.58
CA GLU A 745 -1.24 -0.80 -0.39
C GLU A 745 -1.05 -0.25 1.04
N GLU A 746 -2.06 -0.30 1.92
CA GLU A 746 -1.95 0.16 3.30
C GLU A 746 -0.96 -0.70 4.10
N GLN A 747 -0.06 -0.07 4.87
CA GLN A 747 1.04 -0.77 5.55
C GLN A 747 0.55 -1.92 6.46
N THR A 748 -0.59 -1.74 7.15
CA THR A 748 -1.21 -2.79 7.97
C THR A 748 -1.51 -4.07 7.17
N ASN A 749 -1.93 -3.93 5.91
CA ASN A 749 -2.29 -5.04 5.05
C ASN A 749 -1.05 -5.74 4.48
N ILE A 750 0.01 -4.97 4.19
CA ILE A 750 1.31 -5.49 3.76
C ILE A 750 1.94 -6.28 4.91
N ASP A 751 2.03 -5.69 6.10
CA ASP A 751 2.69 -6.30 7.28
C ASP A 751 2.00 -7.59 7.73
N ASN A 752 0.67 -7.65 7.65
CA ASN A 752 -0.11 -8.83 8.04
C ASN A 752 -0.33 -9.83 6.89
N GLY A 753 0.25 -9.61 5.71
CA GLY A 753 0.13 -10.49 4.55
C GLY A 753 -1.30 -10.60 4.00
N VAL A 754 -2.11 -9.56 4.17
CA VAL A 754 -3.44 -9.42 3.54
C VAL A 754 -3.27 -9.13 2.06
N SER A 755 -2.31 -8.25 1.72
CA SER A 755 -2.03 -7.81 0.35
C SER A 755 -1.57 -8.95 -0.55
N ASP A 756 -0.77 -9.89 -0.02
CA ASP A 756 -0.25 -11.05 -0.76
C ASP A 756 -1.33 -12.09 -1.11
N ARG A 757 -2.55 -11.96 -0.55
CA ARG A 757 -3.62 -12.96 -0.66
C ARG A 757 -4.73 -12.59 -1.64
N VAL A 758 -4.81 -11.33 -2.10
CA VAL A 758 -5.88 -10.87 -2.98
C VAL A 758 -5.40 -10.78 -4.43
N THR A 759 -6.00 -11.58 -5.30
CA THR A 759 -5.91 -11.42 -6.76
C THR A 759 -7.13 -10.63 -7.23
N LEU A 760 -6.94 -9.35 -7.55
CA LEU A 760 -7.99 -8.44 -8.01
C LEU A 760 -8.04 -8.39 -9.56
N TYR A 761 -9.23 -8.17 -10.12
CA TYR A 761 -9.55 -8.11 -11.55
C TYR A 761 -10.43 -6.88 -11.83
N GLU A 762 -10.03 -6.03 -12.78
CA GLU A 762 -10.77 -4.81 -13.20
C GLU A 762 -11.88 -5.03 -14.27
N HIS A 763 -12.24 -6.27 -14.65
CA HIS A 763 -13.42 -6.53 -15.50
C HIS A 763 -14.61 -7.05 -14.71
N GLY A 764 -15.79 -6.81 -15.26
CA GLY A 764 -17.02 -7.47 -14.85
C GLY A 764 -17.09 -8.88 -15.44
N LEU A 765 -18.13 -9.62 -15.06
CA LEU A 765 -18.36 -10.97 -15.57
C LEU A 765 -19.71 -11.06 -16.27
N GLY A 766 -19.81 -11.88 -17.32
CA GLY A 766 -20.97 -11.96 -18.19
C GLY A 766 -20.90 -13.07 -19.24
N VAL A 767 -21.91 -13.11 -20.11
CA VAL A 767 -22.18 -14.21 -21.07
C VAL A 767 -21.08 -14.41 -22.12
N LYS A 768 -20.35 -13.35 -22.47
CA LYS A 768 -19.30 -13.29 -23.52
C LYS A 768 -18.39 -12.08 -23.23
N GLU A 769 -17.27 -11.95 -23.94
CA GLU A 769 -16.50 -10.71 -23.90
C GLU A 769 -17.24 -9.60 -24.67
N GLU A 770 -17.66 -8.53 -23.98
CA GLU A 770 -18.28 -7.35 -24.58
C GLU A 770 -18.09 -6.09 -23.71
N THR A 771 -18.32 -4.91 -24.28
CA THR A 771 -18.30 -3.63 -23.55
C THR A 771 -19.70 -3.25 -23.10
N CYS A 772 -19.86 -2.94 -21.82
CA CYS A 772 -21.13 -2.57 -21.19
C CYS A 772 -21.02 -1.22 -20.48
N PHE A 773 -22.16 -0.63 -20.14
CA PHE A 773 -22.21 0.60 -19.35
C PHE A 773 -22.33 0.25 -17.87
N LEU A 774 -21.62 1.00 -17.03
CA LEU A 774 -21.68 0.89 -15.58
C LEU A 774 -22.20 2.20 -14.99
N TYR A 775 -23.19 2.12 -14.10
CA TYR A 775 -23.87 3.24 -13.46
C TYR A 775 -24.09 2.96 -11.96
N SER A 776 -24.21 4.00 -11.14
CA SER A 776 -24.45 3.86 -9.68
C SER A 776 -25.26 5.03 -9.12
N ASP A 777 -25.82 4.89 -7.92
CA ASP A 777 -26.62 5.90 -7.22
C ASP A 777 -25.73 7.12 -6.84
N ASP A 778 -26.22 8.34 -7.05
CA ASP A 778 -25.50 9.56 -6.67
C ASP A 778 -25.38 9.76 -5.15
N GLY A 779 -26.14 9.00 -4.35
CA GLY A 779 -26.07 8.91 -2.89
C GLY A 779 -25.38 7.67 -2.34
N ASN A 780 -25.03 6.69 -3.18
CA ASN A 780 -24.36 5.44 -2.79
C ASN A 780 -23.35 4.99 -3.86
N VAL A 781 -22.44 5.89 -4.23
CA VAL A 781 -21.59 5.80 -5.43
C VAL A 781 -20.87 4.45 -5.62
N GLY A 782 -20.61 3.69 -4.56
CA GLY A 782 -20.05 2.34 -4.61
C GLY A 782 -20.94 1.20 -5.15
N ASP A 783 -22.23 1.40 -5.46
CA ASP A 783 -23.12 0.35 -6.02
C ASP A 783 -23.02 0.19 -7.55
N GLY A 784 -22.10 -0.67 -8.02
CA GLY A 784 -21.81 -0.83 -9.44
C GLY A 784 -22.84 -1.65 -10.22
N HIS A 785 -23.85 -1.00 -10.82
CA HIS A 785 -24.78 -1.65 -11.75
C HIS A 785 -24.24 -1.74 -13.17
N ILE A 786 -24.33 -2.91 -13.80
CA ILE A 786 -23.97 -3.13 -15.21
C ILE A 786 -25.21 -3.29 -16.09
N LYS A 787 -25.20 -2.64 -17.26
CA LYS A 787 -26.13 -2.93 -18.37
C LYS A 787 -25.40 -2.94 -19.72
N CYS A 788 -25.56 -4.02 -20.47
CA CYS A 788 -24.99 -4.19 -21.81
C CYS A 788 -26.06 -3.82 -22.85
N VAL A 789 -25.85 -2.71 -23.56
CA VAL A 789 -26.70 -2.18 -24.65
C VAL A 789 -25.82 -1.56 -25.74
N ALA A 790 -26.37 -1.34 -26.94
CA ALA A 790 -25.59 -0.94 -28.10
C ALA A 790 -25.11 0.52 -28.05
N SER A 791 -25.96 1.43 -27.55
CA SER A 791 -25.59 2.83 -27.33
C SER A 791 -26.11 3.37 -26.00
N GLU A 792 -25.77 4.62 -25.67
CA GLU A 792 -26.12 5.22 -24.37
C GLU A 792 -27.61 5.58 -24.30
N GLU A 793 -28.22 5.89 -25.45
CA GLU A 793 -29.64 6.18 -25.61
C GLU A 793 -30.54 4.98 -25.32
N ASP A 794 -29.99 3.76 -25.37
CA ASP A 794 -30.67 2.51 -25.01
C ASP A 794 -30.69 2.27 -23.47
N LEU A 795 -29.98 3.05 -22.66
CA LEU A 795 -30.02 2.94 -21.20
C LEU A 795 -31.24 3.66 -20.60
N SER A 796 -32.09 2.88 -19.93
CA SER A 796 -33.09 3.39 -19.00
C SER A 796 -32.52 3.47 -17.58
N ILE A 797 -31.80 4.54 -17.25
CA ILE A 797 -31.37 4.80 -15.86
C ILE A 797 -32.46 5.51 -15.05
N GLN A 798 -32.64 5.09 -13.80
CA GLN A 798 -33.62 5.70 -12.89
C GLN A 798 -33.13 7.03 -12.31
N LYS A 799 -34.06 7.90 -11.90
CA LYS A 799 -33.75 9.25 -11.42
C LYS A 799 -32.93 9.21 -10.13
N GLY A 800 -31.73 9.81 -10.16
CA GLY A 800 -30.77 9.79 -9.04
C GLY A 800 -29.56 8.88 -9.28
N TYR A 801 -29.48 8.24 -10.44
CA TYR A 801 -28.35 7.42 -10.86
C TYR A 801 -27.63 8.13 -12.00
N SER A 802 -26.31 7.94 -12.06
CA SER A 802 -25.47 8.46 -13.13
C SER A 802 -24.60 7.35 -13.71
N ILE A 803 -24.41 7.37 -15.03
CA ILE A 803 -23.39 6.55 -15.69
C ILE A 803 -22.02 6.97 -15.16
N ARG A 804 -21.22 5.99 -14.73
CA ARG A 804 -19.87 6.20 -14.18
C ARG A 804 -18.80 5.94 -15.22
N GLN A 805 -18.95 4.87 -16.01
CA GLN A 805 -17.96 4.45 -17.01
C GLN A 805 -18.48 3.39 -17.99
N LYS A 806 -17.67 3.05 -18.98
CA LYS A 806 -17.82 1.81 -19.77
C LYS A 806 -16.81 0.76 -19.25
N VAL A 807 -17.24 -0.49 -19.19
CA VAL A 807 -16.48 -1.62 -18.65
C VAL A 807 -16.46 -2.76 -19.64
N ILE A 808 -15.42 -3.59 -19.63
CA ILE A 808 -15.49 -4.89 -20.30
C ILE A 808 -16.04 -5.90 -19.30
N VAL A 809 -16.97 -6.73 -19.78
CA VAL A 809 -17.36 -7.96 -19.09
C VAL A 809 -16.71 -9.14 -19.82
N LYS A 810 -16.31 -10.17 -19.07
CA LYS A 810 -15.73 -11.41 -19.62
C LYS A 810 -16.47 -12.65 -19.10
N ARG A 811 -16.29 -13.81 -19.75
CA ARG A 811 -16.77 -15.08 -19.20
C ARG A 811 -15.86 -15.55 -18.07
N LEU A 812 -16.44 -15.89 -16.93
CA LEU A 812 -15.71 -16.44 -15.79
C LEU A 812 -15.00 -17.75 -16.15
N ASP A 813 -15.61 -18.58 -17.00
CA ASP A 813 -15.01 -19.83 -17.49
C ASP A 813 -13.74 -19.60 -18.34
N ASP A 814 -13.65 -18.46 -19.04
CA ASP A 814 -12.49 -18.11 -19.86
C ASP A 814 -11.37 -17.50 -19.00
N VAL A 815 -11.73 -16.77 -17.94
CA VAL A 815 -10.79 -16.14 -16.99
C VAL A 815 -10.23 -17.15 -15.97
N LEU A 816 -11.06 -18.10 -15.51
CA LEU A 816 -10.70 -19.15 -14.55
C LEU A 816 -10.97 -20.54 -15.14
N THR A 817 -10.08 -21.01 -16.02
CA THR A 817 -10.18 -22.36 -16.61
C THR A 817 -10.37 -23.46 -15.55
N THR A 818 -11.18 -24.49 -15.82
CA THR A 818 -11.54 -25.57 -14.86
C THR A 818 -10.33 -26.28 -14.24
N GLU A 819 -9.20 -26.41 -14.96
CA GLU A 819 -7.95 -26.96 -14.43
C GLU A 819 -7.36 -26.08 -13.31
N LYS A 820 -7.37 -24.75 -13.52
CA LYS A 820 -6.92 -23.76 -12.54
C LYS A 820 -7.82 -23.81 -11.30
N VAL A 821 -9.15 -23.83 -11.48
CA VAL A 821 -10.13 -23.93 -10.37
C VAL A 821 -9.89 -25.16 -9.50
N LYS A 822 -9.65 -26.35 -10.10
CA LYS A 822 -9.35 -27.59 -9.36
C LYS A 822 -8.09 -27.51 -8.49
N SER A 823 -7.15 -26.61 -8.81
CA SER A 823 -5.93 -26.39 -8.00
C SER A 823 -6.09 -25.35 -6.89
N MET A 824 -7.19 -24.58 -6.87
CA MET A 824 -7.35 -23.41 -6.00
C MET A 824 -8.11 -23.68 -4.68
N ASN A 825 -8.70 -24.87 -4.50
CA ASN A 825 -9.53 -25.20 -3.33
C ASN A 825 -10.58 -24.10 -3.04
N ILE A 826 -11.41 -23.76 -4.02
CA ILE A 826 -12.43 -22.70 -3.86
C ILE A 826 -13.58 -23.23 -2.98
N ILE A 827 -13.69 -22.72 -1.76
CA ILE A 827 -14.64 -23.23 -0.75
C ILE A 827 -15.97 -22.47 -0.78
N ALA A 828 -15.91 -21.17 -1.06
CA ALA A 828 -17.10 -20.34 -1.21
C ALA A 828 -16.91 -19.22 -2.24
N ALA A 829 -18.04 -18.74 -2.78
CA ALA A 829 -18.11 -17.55 -3.62
C ALA A 829 -19.22 -16.59 -3.16
N LYS A 830 -19.06 -15.28 -3.41
CA LYS A 830 -20.14 -14.27 -3.43
C LYS A 830 -20.33 -13.78 -4.87
N LEU A 831 -21.58 -13.67 -5.31
CA LEU A 831 -22.00 -13.00 -6.54
C LEU A 831 -22.90 -11.83 -6.14
N ASP A 832 -22.35 -10.63 -6.24
CA ASP A 832 -22.98 -9.38 -5.82
C ASP A 832 -22.88 -8.38 -6.98
N CYS A 833 -23.60 -8.65 -8.06
CA CYS A 833 -23.51 -7.88 -9.30
C CYS A 833 -24.75 -7.03 -9.54
N GLU A 834 -25.45 -6.71 -8.44
CA GLU A 834 -26.62 -5.85 -8.39
C GLU A 834 -27.69 -6.22 -9.43
N GLY A 835 -27.97 -7.51 -9.63
CA GLY A 835 -28.91 -8.02 -10.63
C GLY A 835 -28.29 -8.53 -11.93
N PHE A 836 -26.96 -8.53 -12.08
CA PHE A 836 -26.27 -9.09 -13.24
C PHE A 836 -25.84 -10.56 -13.04
N GLU A 837 -26.19 -11.18 -11.92
CA GLU A 837 -25.72 -12.51 -11.49
C GLU A 837 -26.09 -13.61 -12.50
N GLY A 838 -27.26 -13.49 -13.15
CA GLY A 838 -27.68 -14.45 -14.18
C GLY A 838 -26.75 -14.50 -15.39
N ASN A 839 -26.21 -13.34 -15.80
CA ASN A 839 -25.22 -13.25 -16.86
C ASN A 839 -23.85 -13.78 -16.41
N VAL A 840 -23.47 -13.55 -15.14
CA VAL A 840 -22.26 -14.12 -14.52
C VAL A 840 -22.33 -15.65 -14.49
N LEU A 841 -23.48 -16.23 -14.10
CA LEU A 841 -23.67 -17.67 -14.05
C LEU A 841 -23.62 -18.30 -15.44
N GLU A 842 -24.29 -17.71 -16.44
CA GLU A 842 -24.19 -18.17 -17.85
C GLU A 842 -22.74 -18.18 -18.34
N GLY A 843 -21.97 -17.13 -18.05
CA GLY A 843 -20.55 -17.04 -18.39
C GLY A 843 -19.60 -17.91 -17.55
N GLY A 844 -20.11 -18.54 -16.49
CA GLY A 844 -19.32 -19.16 -15.42
C GLY A 844 -19.79 -20.54 -14.98
N MET A 845 -20.55 -21.25 -15.80
CA MET A 845 -21.15 -22.54 -15.41
C MET A 845 -20.09 -23.60 -15.04
N ASN A 846 -18.97 -23.67 -15.77
CA ASN A 846 -17.92 -24.65 -15.49
C ASN A 846 -17.18 -24.33 -14.17
N VAL A 847 -17.07 -23.05 -13.80
CA VAL A 847 -16.42 -22.60 -12.55
C VAL A 847 -17.37 -22.74 -11.35
N LEU A 848 -18.59 -22.22 -11.47
CA LEU A 848 -19.53 -22.08 -10.35
C LEU A 848 -20.28 -23.37 -10.06
N LEU A 849 -20.65 -24.16 -11.09
CA LEU A 849 -21.44 -25.37 -10.91
C LEU A 849 -20.54 -26.62 -10.90
N ASP A 850 -19.71 -26.80 -11.92
CA ASP A 850 -18.87 -27.99 -12.08
C ASP A 850 -17.53 -27.90 -11.33
N GLY A 851 -17.06 -26.68 -11.04
CA GLY A 851 -15.78 -26.42 -10.36
C GLY A 851 -15.71 -26.86 -8.90
N GLY A 852 -16.82 -27.33 -8.32
CA GLY A 852 -16.83 -27.97 -7.00
C GLY A 852 -17.02 -27.02 -5.80
N ILE A 853 -17.30 -25.74 -6.04
CA ILE A 853 -17.55 -24.75 -4.97
C ILE A 853 -18.67 -25.24 -4.05
N LEU A 854 -18.47 -25.18 -2.73
CA LEU A 854 -19.39 -25.78 -1.76
C LEU A 854 -20.54 -24.84 -1.37
N ASN A 855 -20.25 -23.54 -1.29
CA ASN A 855 -21.16 -22.49 -0.84
C ASN A 855 -21.12 -21.32 -1.83
N ILE A 856 -22.25 -20.93 -2.40
CA ILE A 856 -22.34 -19.75 -3.27
C ILE A 856 -23.38 -18.82 -2.67
N LEU A 857 -22.97 -17.62 -2.28
CA LEU A 857 -23.86 -16.55 -1.86
C LEU A 857 -24.16 -15.72 -3.11
N SER A 858 -25.42 -15.44 -3.40
CA SER A 858 -25.81 -14.61 -4.55
C SER A 858 -26.99 -13.76 -4.17
N GLU A 859 -26.97 -12.47 -4.50
CA GLU A 859 -28.22 -11.72 -4.50
C GLU A 859 -29.13 -12.29 -5.61
N TYR A 860 -30.38 -12.61 -5.28
CA TYR A 860 -31.36 -13.10 -6.26
C TYR A 860 -32.61 -12.20 -6.22
N GLN A 861 -32.60 -11.18 -7.08
CA GLN A 861 -33.72 -10.30 -7.32
C GLN A 861 -34.31 -10.63 -8.71
N PRO A 862 -35.41 -11.41 -8.82
CA PRO A 862 -35.94 -11.87 -10.11
C PRO A 862 -36.24 -10.74 -11.10
N SER A 863 -36.73 -9.61 -10.60
CA SER A 863 -36.99 -8.41 -11.40
C SER A 863 -35.71 -7.83 -11.97
N TRP A 864 -34.64 -7.74 -11.18
CA TRP A 864 -33.37 -7.17 -11.63
C TRP A 864 -32.60 -8.10 -12.56
N ILE A 865 -32.59 -9.42 -12.30
CA ILE A 865 -32.02 -10.41 -13.21
C ILE A 865 -32.70 -10.31 -14.59
N LYS A 866 -34.03 -10.21 -14.61
CA LYS A 866 -34.80 -10.04 -15.85
C LYS A 866 -34.59 -8.67 -16.53
N GLU A 867 -34.44 -7.60 -15.75
CA GLU A 867 -34.23 -6.25 -16.26
C GLU A 867 -32.82 -6.05 -16.82
N LYS A 868 -31.79 -6.52 -16.10
CA LYS A 868 -30.37 -6.25 -16.36
C LYS A 868 -29.70 -7.34 -17.20
N GLY A 869 -30.04 -8.61 -16.99
CA GLY A 869 -29.51 -9.76 -17.74
C GLY A 869 -29.90 -9.78 -19.23
N SER A 870 -29.36 -10.77 -19.95
CA SER A 870 -29.59 -10.96 -21.39
C SER A 870 -29.63 -12.44 -21.79
N GLY A 871 -30.52 -12.78 -22.73
CA GLY A 871 -30.77 -14.17 -23.12
C GLY A 871 -31.13 -15.05 -21.93
N ASN A 872 -30.50 -16.22 -21.83
CA ASN A 872 -30.63 -17.14 -20.70
C ASN A 872 -30.23 -16.51 -19.35
N GLY A 873 -29.29 -15.56 -19.34
CA GLY A 873 -28.86 -14.87 -18.12
C GLY A 873 -29.87 -13.83 -17.62
N GLY A 874 -30.90 -13.51 -18.41
CA GLY A 874 -32.07 -12.75 -17.99
C GLY A 874 -33.25 -13.60 -17.50
N ASP A 875 -33.09 -14.93 -17.43
CA ASP A 875 -34.14 -15.84 -16.95
C ASP A 875 -33.87 -16.24 -15.49
N ALA A 876 -34.62 -15.61 -14.59
CA ALA A 876 -34.51 -15.82 -13.15
C ALA A 876 -34.94 -17.23 -12.69
N ASP A 877 -35.90 -17.86 -13.38
CA ASP A 877 -36.32 -19.23 -13.04
C ASP A 877 -35.24 -20.24 -13.49
N LEU A 878 -34.66 -20.03 -14.68
CA LEU A 878 -33.53 -20.80 -15.18
C LEU A 878 -32.28 -20.65 -14.29
N TYR A 879 -32.04 -19.46 -13.74
CA TYR A 879 -30.96 -19.19 -12.77
C TYR A 879 -31.06 -20.12 -11.56
N LEU A 880 -32.22 -20.15 -10.89
CA LEU A 880 -32.45 -21.07 -9.76
C LEU A 880 -32.43 -22.54 -10.18
N GLN A 881 -32.94 -22.85 -11.38
CA GLN A 881 -32.97 -24.23 -11.88
C GLN A 881 -31.56 -24.79 -12.04
N ARG A 882 -30.63 -24.03 -12.62
CA ARG A 882 -29.25 -24.49 -12.85
C ARG A 882 -28.51 -24.87 -11.58
N PHE A 883 -28.66 -24.10 -10.50
CA PHE A 883 -28.10 -24.48 -9.21
C PHE A 883 -28.75 -25.76 -8.65
N LYS A 884 -30.07 -25.94 -8.80
CA LYS A 884 -30.76 -27.17 -8.36
C LYS A 884 -30.29 -28.40 -9.15
N ASP A 885 -30.14 -28.25 -10.46
CA ASP A 885 -29.68 -29.30 -11.38
C ASP A 885 -28.20 -29.67 -11.12
N ALA A 886 -27.36 -28.68 -10.78
CA ALA A 886 -25.99 -28.88 -10.31
C ALA A 886 -25.86 -29.41 -8.86
N GLY A 887 -26.98 -29.74 -8.21
CA GLY A 887 -27.00 -30.41 -6.91
C GLY A 887 -26.89 -29.47 -5.70
N TYR A 888 -27.12 -28.16 -5.85
CA TYR A 888 -27.26 -27.25 -4.72
C TYR A 888 -28.69 -27.29 -4.15
N ARG A 889 -28.84 -27.02 -2.85
CA ARG A 889 -30.10 -26.53 -2.24
C ARG A 889 -30.04 -25.01 -2.17
N VAL A 890 -31.19 -24.34 -2.21
CA VAL A 890 -31.29 -22.88 -2.11
C VAL A 890 -31.89 -22.53 -0.75
N GLU A 891 -31.26 -21.63 -0.03
CA GLU A 891 -31.72 -21.09 1.26
C GLU A 891 -31.65 -19.56 1.21
N LYS A 892 -32.44 -18.85 2.02
CA LYS A 892 -32.32 -17.39 2.14
C LYS A 892 -31.54 -17.05 3.39
N MET A 893 -30.52 -16.21 3.24
CA MET A 893 -29.77 -15.62 4.34
C MET A 893 -29.73 -14.12 4.10
N GLY A 894 -30.23 -13.33 5.04
CA GLY A 894 -30.09 -11.88 5.05
C GLY A 894 -30.60 -11.07 3.83
N GLY A 895 -31.48 -11.65 3.02
CA GLY A 895 -31.99 -11.03 1.79
C GLY A 895 -31.36 -11.57 0.50
N ALA A 896 -30.20 -12.23 0.60
CA ALA A 896 -29.56 -12.97 -0.49
C ALA A 896 -29.92 -14.48 -0.45
N GLU A 897 -29.67 -15.14 -1.57
CA GLU A 897 -29.85 -16.57 -1.75
C GLU A 897 -28.51 -17.29 -1.58
N VAL A 898 -28.46 -18.26 -0.68
CA VAL A 898 -27.29 -19.10 -0.41
C VAL A 898 -27.53 -20.48 -1.01
N PHE A 899 -26.68 -20.84 -1.95
CA PHE A 899 -26.68 -22.10 -2.67
C PHE A 899 -25.65 -23.04 -2.04
N LEU A 900 -26.12 -24.15 -1.48
CA LEU A 900 -25.30 -25.08 -0.68
C LEU A 900 -25.27 -26.48 -1.32
N LYS A 901 -24.08 -27.01 -1.62
CA LYS A 901 -23.95 -28.28 -2.35
C LYS A 901 -24.33 -29.46 -1.45
N LYS A 902 -25.23 -30.35 -1.93
CA LYS A 902 -25.88 -31.39 -1.11
C LYS A 902 -24.96 -32.45 -0.47
N SER A 903 -23.68 -32.52 -0.84
CA SER A 903 -22.78 -33.64 -0.55
C SER A 903 -21.88 -33.51 0.69
N GLU A 904 -21.95 -32.42 1.45
CA GLU A 904 -20.97 -32.12 2.53
C GLU A 904 -21.62 -31.87 3.91
N PRO A 905 -21.22 -32.61 4.98
CA PRO A 905 -21.80 -32.46 6.33
C PRO A 905 -21.64 -31.09 7.00
N MET A 906 -20.71 -30.24 6.57
CA MET A 906 -20.49 -28.91 7.16
C MET A 906 -21.68 -27.96 7.02
N ASN A 907 -22.57 -28.18 6.04
CA ASN A 907 -23.73 -27.32 5.82
C ASN A 907 -24.72 -27.31 7.01
N LYS A 908 -24.64 -28.30 7.92
CA LYS A 908 -25.40 -28.33 9.18
C LYS A 908 -25.03 -27.21 10.17
N VAL A 909 -23.86 -26.61 10.04
CA VAL A 909 -23.48 -25.44 10.87
C VAL A 909 -24.00 -24.15 10.26
N LEU A 910 -24.10 -24.07 8.93
CA LEU A 910 -24.78 -22.97 8.25
C LEU A 910 -26.29 -22.97 8.58
N ASP A 911 -26.93 -24.15 8.60
CA ASP A 911 -28.33 -24.32 9.06
C ASP A 911 -28.60 -23.71 10.46
N GLN A 912 -27.57 -23.57 11.30
CA GLN A 912 -27.66 -23.01 12.66
C GLN A 912 -27.27 -21.52 12.76
N ASN A 913 -26.65 -20.94 11.71
CA ASN A 913 -26.16 -19.55 11.71
C ASN A 913 -26.83 -18.66 10.64
N ILE A 914 -27.62 -19.22 9.72
CA ILE A 914 -28.27 -18.52 8.60
C ILE A 914 -29.37 -17.51 9.03
N THR A 915 -29.85 -17.56 10.27
CA THR A 915 -31.03 -16.82 10.74
C THR A 915 -30.79 -15.37 11.18
N SER A 916 -29.79 -14.68 10.60
CA SER A 916 -29.57 -13.25 10.87
C SER A 916 -28.99 -12.49 9.67
N THR A 917 -29.72 -11.52 9.11
CA THR A 917 -29.33 -10.09 8.88
C THR A 917 -30.24 -9.40 7.86
N LYS A 918 -31.22 -8.57 8.25
CA LYS A 918 -31.91 -7.69 7.28
C LYS A 918 -31.59 -6.20 7.45
N GLN A 919 -31.39 -5.56 6.30
CA GLN A 919 -31.56 -4.13 5.96
C GLN A 919 -31.42 -3.09 7.08
N THR A 920 -30.40 -2.24 6.96
CA THR A 920 -30.25 -1.01 7.74
C THR A 920 -31.33 0.03 7.40
N THR A 921 -32.48 -0.08 8.06
CA THR A 921 -33.30 1.10 8.34
C THR A 921 -32.56 2.00 9.33
N GLN A 922 -32.83 3.31 9.29
CA GLN A 922 -32.16 4.29 10.17
C GLN A 922 -32.62 4.09 11.62
N TYR A 923 -31.97 3.17 12.36
CA TYR A 923 -32.44 2.74 13.67
C TYR A 923 -32.55 3.91 14.66
N PRO A 924 -33.63 3.98 15.47
CA PRO A 924 -33.72 4.93 16.56
C PRO A 924 -32.57 4.73 17.54
N ARG A 925 -32.14 5.81 18.22
CA ARG A 925 -31.06 5.74 19.23
C ARG A 925 -31.42 4.69 20.28
N THR A 926 -30.49 3.79 20.58
CA THR A 926 -30.61 2.81 21.68
C THR A 926 -29.73 3.23 22.87
N MET A 927 -29.86 2.52 23.99
CA MET A 927 -28.96 2.61 25.14
C MET A 927 -28.86 1.25 25.84
N VAL A 928 -27.74 1.00 26.53
CA VAL A 928 -27.51 -0.22 27.31
C VAL A 928 -27.96 -0.01 28.75
N VAL A 929 -28.67 -0.99 29.31
CA VAL A 929 -29.03 -1.06 30.74
C VAL A 929 -28.50 -2.35 31.32
N GLN A 930 -27.82 -2.27 32.47
CA GLN A 930 -27.37 -3.44 33.21
C GLN A 930 -28.47 -3.88 34.18
N LYS A 931 -28.73 -5.19 34.23
CA LYS A 931 -29.76 -5.85 35.03
C LYS A 931 -29.18 -7.08 35.71
N THR A 932 -29.98 -7.72 36.56
CA THR A 932 -29.53 -8.85 37.37
C THR A 932 -30.69 -9.76 37.70
N ILE A 933 -30.51 -11.07 37.52
CA ILE A 933 -31.45 -12.09 37.95
C ILE A 933 -30.68 -13.15 38.73
N ASN A 934 -31.19 -13.55 39.90
CA ASN A 934 -30.53 -14.50 40.80
C ASN A 934 -29.04 -14.17 41.11
N LYS A 935 -28.70 -12.87 41.18
CA LYS A 935 -27.34 -12.29 41.31
C LYS A 935 -26.44 -12.37 40.07
N ASN A 936 -26.87 -13.00 38.98
CA ASN A 936 -26.15 -13.02 37.71
C ASN A 936 -26.48 -11.74 36.91
N PRO A 937 -25.48 -10.90 36.56
CA PRO A 937 -25.73 -9.68 35.82
C PRO A 937 -25.82 -9.93 34.32
N PHE A 938 -26.63 -9.13 33.63
CA PHE A 938 -26.75 -9.14 32.18
C PHE A 938 -27.00 -7.72 31.65
N ALA A 939 -26.60 -7.47 30.41
CA ALA A 939 -26.86 -6.23 29.69
C ALA A 939 -28.08 -6.40 28.77
N ILE A 940 -28.85 -5.33 28.59
CA ILE A 940 -29.92 -5.25 27.59
C ILE A 940 -29.88 -3.91 26.86
N GLN A 941 -29.91 -3.96 25.53
CA GLN A 941 -30.10 -2.81 24.65
C GLN A 941 -31.60 -2.48 24.60
N ILE A 942 -31.93 -1.22 24.85
CA ILE A 942 -33.30 -0.71 24.85
C ILE A 942 -33.41 0.56 23.99
N TYR A 943 -34.62 0.92 23.55
CA TYR A 943 -34.84 2.18 22.84
C TYR A 943 -34.57 3.38 23.78
N ASN A 944 -33.99 4.46 23.27
CA ASN A 944 -33.66 5.66 24.05
C ASN A 944 -34.87 6.61 24.21
N SER A 945 -35.85 6.54 23.30
CA SER A 945 -37.14 7.24 23.42
C SER A 945 -38.24 6.52 22.62
N LYS A 946 -39.51 6.82 22.94
CA LYS A 946 -40.73 6.30 22.26
C LYS A 946 -40.95 4.78 22.27
N ASP A 947 -40.75 4.15 23.43
CA ASP A 947 -41.09 2.74 23.64
C ASP A 947 -41.42 2.46 25.12
N ILE A 948 -42.57 1.86 25.40
CA ILE A 948 -43.14 1.68 26.74
C ILE A 948 -42.34 0.62 27.52
N VAL A 949 -42.01 -0.50 26.89
CA VAL A 949 -41.28 -1.62 27.49
C VAL A 949 -39.87 -1.17 27.87
N SER A 950 -39.15 -0.51 26.96
CA SER A 950 -37.84 0.12 27.21
C SER A 950 -37.87 1.13 28.34
N ASN A 951 -38.91 1.98 28.41
CA ASN A 951 -39.07 2.97 29.48
C ASN A 951 -39.17 2.28 30.86
N GLN A 952 -39.94 1.19 30.99
CA GLN A 952 -40.02 0.43 32.25
C GLN A 952 -38.73 -0.35 32.55
N ILE A 953 -38.06 -0.88 31.53
CA ILE A 953 -36.79 -1.59 31.68
C ILE A 953 -35.67 -0.66 32.16
N ARG A 954 -35.67 0.65 31.83
CA ARG A 954 -34.74 1.60 32.50
C ARG A 954 -34.89 1.58 34.02
N GLY A 955 -36.12 1.53 34.51
CA GLY A 955 -36.46 1.48 35.93
C GLY A 955 -36.45 0.07 36.51
N SER A 956 -37.62 -0.38 36.97
CA SER A 956 -37.82 -1.63 37.70
C SER A 956 -37.70 -2.91 36.87
N GLY A 957 -37.73 -2.82 35.53
CA GLY A 957 -37.93 -3.98 34.66
C GLY A 957 -39.39 -4.14 34.25
N TRP A 958 -39.62 -4.85 33.15
CA TRP A 958 -40.94 -5.24 32.65
C TRP A 958 -41.41 -6.54 33.33
N GLU A 959 -42.71 -6.72 33.53
CA GLU A 959 -43.35 -8.01 33.90
C GLU A 959 -42.62 -8.88 34.95
N THR A 960 -42.02 -8.23 35.96
CA THR A 960 -41.10 -8.90 36.89
C THR A 960 -41.77 -10.00 37.72
N GLY A 961 -43.09 -9.99 37.85
CA GLY A 961 -43.87 -11.10 38.42
C GLY A 961 -43.73 -12.39 37.62
N PHE A 962 -43.96 -12.36 36.29
CA PHE A 962 -43.83 -13.53 35.42
C PHE A 962 -42.38 -14.03 35.35
N ILE A 963 -41.40 -13.13 35.26
CA ILE A 963 -39.97 -13.50 35.32
C ILE A 963 -39.64 -14.23 36.63
N ASN A 964 -40.18 -13.78 37.77
CA ASN A 964 -39.98 -14.46 39.04
C ASN A 964 -40.67 -15.82 39.11
N SER A 965 -41.86 -15.98 38.53
CA SER A 965 -42.55 -17.27 38.41
C SER A 965 -41.76 -18.26 37.54
N LEU A 966 -41.35 -17.85 36.33
CA LEU A 966 -40.52 -18.67 35.45
C LEU A 966 -39.21 -19.09 36.14
N LYS A 967 -38.49 -18.14 36.75
CA LYS A 967 -37.29 -18.41 37.53
C LYS A 967 -37.54 -19.49 38.60
N ASN A 968 -38.65 -19.41 39.32
CA ASN A 968 -38.99 -20.40 40.34
C ASN A 968 -39.33 -21.77 39.75
N ILE A 969 -40.09 -21.83 38.64
CA ILE A 969 -40.42 -23.07 37.91
C ILE A 969 -39.14 -23.78 37.49
N PHE A 970 -38.21 -23.09 36.82
CA PHE A 970 -36.96 -23.70 36.35
C PHE A 970 -36.04 -24.14 37.51
N LEU A 971 -35.94 -23.34 38.58
CA LEU A 971 -35.16 -23.73 39.77
C LEU A 971 -35.75 -24.95 40.49
N GLN A 972 -37.07 -25.03 40.63
CA GLN A 972 -37.75 -26.15 41.27
C GLN A 972 -37.69 -27.41 40.41
N TYR A 973 -37.88 -27.29 39.09
CA TYR A 973 -37.74 -28.41 38.17
C TYR A 973 -36.31 -28.96 38.17
N SER A 974 -35.31 -28.08 38.03
CA SER A 974 -33.88 -28.44 38.11
C SER A 974 -33.55 -29.18 39.40
N ALA A 975 -33.97 -28.66 40.55
CA ALA A 975 -33.73 -29.28 41.86
C ALA A 975 -34.47 -30.61 42.06
N LYS A 976 -35.71 -30.73 41.57
CA LYS A 976 -36.54 -31.93 41.75
C LYS A 976 -36.09 -33.09 40.86
N HIS A 977 -35.74 -32.80 39.61
CA HIS A 977 -35.35 -33.82 38.62
C HIS A 977 -33.83 -34.04 38.57
N ASN A 978 -33.05 -33.26 39.33
CA ASN A 978 -31.59 -33.28 39.33
C ASN A 978 -30.97 -33.07 37.93
N ILE A 979 -31.56 -32.15 37.18
CA ILE A 979 -31.11 -31.74 35.83
C ILE A 979 -30.55 -30.31 35.94
N PRO A 980 -29.31 -30.02 35.52
CA PRO A 980 -28.76 -28.67 35.54
C PRO A 980 -29.61 -27.67 34.75
N LEU A 981 -29.69 -26.41 35.19
CA LEU A 981 -30.38 -25.35 34.43
C LEU A 981 -29.89 -25.24 32.98
N SER A 982 -28.59 -25.50 32.74
CA SER A 982 -27.95 -25.51 31.41
C SER A 982 -28.39 -26.65 30.48
N GLU A 983 -29.20 -27.59 30.98
CA GLU A 983 -29.80 -28.67 30.20
C GLU A 983 -31.32 -28.50 30.05
N LEU A 984 -31.89 -27.40 30.57
CA LEU A 984 -33.29 -27.04 30.45
C LEU A 984 -33.46 -25.91 29.42
N THR A 985 -34.59 -25.89 28.72
CA THR A 985 -34.89 -24.87 27.70
C THR A 985 -36.16 -24.08 28.02
N PHE A 986 -36.11 -22.78 27.74
CA PHE A 986 -37.25 -21.86 27.67
C PHE A 986 -37.51 -21.45 26.21
N LEU A 987 -38.78 -21.39 25.81
CA LEU A 987 -39.21 -21.02 24.46
C LEU A 987 -39.92 -19.66 24.49
N ASP A 988 -39.33 -18.63 23.87
CA ASP A 988 -39.78 -17.24 23.90
C ASP A 988 -40.32 -16.84 22.50
N ILE A 989 -41.62 -16.94 22.29
CA ILE A 989 -42.28 -16.65 21.01
C ILE A 989 -42.90 -15.25 21.06
N GLY A 990 -42.34 -14.33 20.26
CA GLY A 990 -42.54 -12.90 20.42
C GLY A 990 -41.64 -12.34 21.52
N ALA A 991 -40.33 -12.47 21.30
CA ALA A 991 -39.33 -12.09 22.29
C ALA A 991 -39.20 -10.57 22.48
N ASN A 992 -39.74 -9.76 21.56
CA ASN A 992 -39.66 -8.30 21.54
C ASN A 992 -38.18 -7.87 21.64
N ILE A 993 -37.83 -6.93 22.51
CA ILE A 993 -36.43 -6.53 22.77
C ILE A 993 -35.65 -7.52 23.67
N GLY A 994 -36.15 -8.75 23.87
CA GLY A 994 -35.43 -9.86 24.50
C GLY A 994 -35.49 -9.89 26.02
N TRP A 995 -36.47 -9.23 26.65
CA TRP A 995 -36.53 -9.13 28.12
C TRP A 995 -36.66 -10.50 28.82
N PHE A 996 -37.57 -11.37 28.36
CA PHE A 996 -37.73 -12.71 28.91
C PHE A 996 -36.51 -13.58 28.58
N SER A 997 -36.13 -13.63 27.30
CA SER A 997 -34.93 -14.29 26.80
C SER A 997 -33.66 -14.02 27.64
N LEU A 998 -33.28 -12.76 27.82
CA LEU A 998 -32.04 -12.41 28.52
C LEU A 998 -32.10 -12.73 30.02
N ASN A 999 -33.27 -12.59 30.67
CA ASN A 999 -33.45 -13.01 32.06
C ASN A 999 -33.30 -14.54 32.21
N MET A 1000 -33.91 -15.34 31.33
CA MET A 1000 -33.82 -16.79 31.43
C MET A 1000 -32.43 -17.31 31.07
N ALA A 1001 -31.77 -16.72 30.07
CA ALA A 1001 -30.38 -17.00 29.75
C ALA A 1001 -29.43 -16.65 30.91
N ALA A 1002 -29.60 -15.49 31.55
CA ALA A 1002 -28.81 -15.08 32.70
C ALA A 1002 -29.10 -15.89 33.98
N LEU A 1003 -30.28 -16.53 34.10
CA LEU A 1003 -30.52 -17.53 35.14
C LEU A 1003 -29.68 -18.80 34.92
N GLY A 1004 -29.20 -19.05 33.70
CA GLY A 1004 -28.43 -20.23 33.31
C GLY A 1004 -29.24 -21.27 32.54
N VAL A 1005 -30.40 -20.89 31.99
CA VAL A 1005 -31.29 -21.74 31.17
C VAL A 1005 -31.00 -21.50 29.68
N ASN A 1006 -31.17 -22.50 28.82
CA ASN A 1006 -31.09 -22.30 27.36
C ASN A 1006 -32.38 -21.65 26.85
N VAL A 1007 -32.28 -20.80 25.85
CA VAL A 1007 -33.41 -20.03 25.32
C VAL A 1007 -33.51 -20.23 23.82
N VAL A 1008 -34.73 -20.49 23.34
CA VAL A 1008 -35.08 -20.42 21.93
C VAL A 1008 -36.03 -19.25 21.75
N ALA A 1009 -35.60 -18.22 21.03
CA ALA A 1009 -36.32 -16.96 20.89
C ALA A 1009 -36.71 -16.71 19.42
N PHE A 1010 -37.93 -16.22 19.21
CA PHE A 1010 -38.44 -15.81 17.90
C PHE A 1010 -38.84 -14.33 17.94
N GLU A 1011 -38.24 -13.52 17.07
CA GLU A 1011 -38.56 -12.09 16.94
C GLU A 1011 -38.54 -11.65 15.46
N PRO A 1012 -39.70 -11.31 14.87
CA PRO A 1012 -39.81 -10.92 13.47
C PRO A 1012 -39.56 -9.43 13.16
N MET A 1013 -39.64 -8.51 14.13
CA MET A 1013 -39.35 -7.08 13.88
C MET A 1013 -37.84 -6.85 13.85
N GLU A 1014 -37.31 -6.27 12.76
CA GLU A 1014 -35.87 -6.14 12.56
C GLU A 1014 -35.23 -5.25 13.63
N GLN A 1015 -35.90 -4.17 14.03
CA GLN A 1015 -35.38 -3.29 15.08
C GLN A 1015 -35.23 -4.02 16.43
N ASN A 1016 -36.25 -4.80 16.83
CA ASN A 1016 -36.23 -5.60 18.06
C ASN A 1016 -35.20 -6.74 17.97
N TYR A 1017 -35.20 -7.49 16.86
CA TYR A 1017 -34.25 -8.56 16.58
C TYR A 1017 -32.79 -8.08 16.72
N GLN A 1018 -32.46 -6.95 16.08
CA GLN A 1018 -31.13 -6.34 16.17
C GLN A 1018 -30.82 -5.77 17.56
N MET A 1019 -31.82 -5.52 18.41
CA MET A 1019 -31.59 -5.15 19.82
C MET A 1019 -31.31 -6.38 20.70
N ILE A 1020 -31.97 -7.51 20.47
CA ILE A 1020 -31.57 -8.78 21.11
C ILE A 1020 -30.15 -9.12 20.70
N LYS A 1021 -29.85 -9.12 19.39
CA LYS A 1021 -28.50 -9.43 18.87
C LYS A 1021 -27.43 -8.53 19.48
N ARG A 1022 -27.60 -7.20 19.46
CA ARG A 1022 -26.66 -6.27 20.11
C ARG A 1022 -26.56 -6.48 21.62
N SER A 1023 -27.64 -6.89 22.29
CA SER A 1023 -27.57 -7.27 23.71
C SER A 1023 -26.66 -8.49 23.91
N LEU A 1024 -26.76 -9.51 23.06
CA LEU A 1024 -25.88 -10.70 23.14
C LEU A 1024 -24.42 -10.37 22.78
N GLU A 1025 -24.17 -9.29 22.04
CA GLU A 1025 -22.82 -8.78 21.75
C GLU A 1025 -22.20 -7.94 22.90
N GLU A 1026 -22.98 -7.55 23.92
CA GLU A 1026 -22.46 -6.82 25.08
C GLU A 1026 -21.49 -7.68 25.92
N GLN A 1027 -20.34 -7.12 26.30
CA GLN A 1027 -19.29 -7.86 27.00
C GLN A 1027 -19.78 -8.54 28.30
N THR A 1028 -20.69 -7.91 29.06
CA THR A 1028 -21.30 -8.54 30.26
C THR A 1028 -21.99 -9.87 29.93
N ASN A 1029 -22.64 -9.97 28.77
CA ASN A 1029 -23.40 -11.15 28.39
C ASN A 1029 -22.49 -12.26 27.85
N ILE A 1030 -21.41 -11.88 27.16
CA ILE A 1030 -20.36 -12.80 26.73
C ILE A 1030 -19.64 -13.38 27.97
N ASP A 1031 -19.16 -12.52 28.87
CA ASP A 1031 -18.37 -12.94 30.04
C ASP A 1031 -19.16 -13.84 31.01
N ASN A 1032 -20.47 -13.64 31.12
CA ASN A 1032 -21.35 -14.43 31.98
C ASN A 1032 -22.01 -15.63 31.27
N GLY A 1033 -21.67 -15.91 30.00
CA GLY A 1033 -22.23 -17.01 29.23
C GLY A 1033 -23.74 -16.90 29.00
N VAL A 1034 -24.27 -15.67 28.95
CA VAL A 1034 -25.67 -15.37 28.55
C VAL A 1034 -25.80 -15.50 27.04
N SER A 1035 -24.81 -15.02 26.28
CA SER A 1035 -24.79 -15.03 24.83
C SER A 1035 -24.83 -16.43 24.25
N ASP A 1036 -24.09 -17.37 24.84
CA ASP A 1036 -24.01 -18.77 24.40
C ASP A 1036 -25.31 -19.57 24.60
N ARG A 1037 -26.28 -19.01 25.33
CA ARG A 1037 -27.53 -19.69 25.73
C ARG A 1037 -28.74 -19.31 24.88
N VAL A 1038 -28.65 -18.27 24.05
CA VAL A 1038 -29.80 -17.78 23.27
C VAL A 1038 -29.67 -18.18 21.80
N THR A 1039 -30.54 -19.08 21.35
CA THR A 1039 -30.79 -19.34 19.93
C THR A 1039 -31.89 -18.39 19.45
N LEU A 1040 -31.58 -17.49 18.52
CA LEU A 1040 -32.49 -16.43 18.07
C LEU A 1040 -32.87 -16.60 16.59
N TYR A 1041 -34.16 -16.51 16.28
CA TYR A 1041 -34.72 -16.62 14.93
C TYR A 1041 -35.37 -15.30 14.48
N GLU A 1042 -34.96 -14.77 13.31
CA GLU A 1042 -35.44 -13.50 12.70
C GLU A 1042 -36.82 -13.57 12.03
N HIS A 1043 -37.60 -14.63 12.27
CA HIS A 1043 -38.88 -14.87 11.61
C HIS A 1043 -40.01 -15.12 12.62
N GLY A 1044 -41.23 -14.77 12.19
CA GLY A 1044 -42.45 -14.95 12.98
C GLY A 1044 -42.98 -16.37 12.87
N LEU A 1045 -43.97 -16.71 13.69
CA LEU A 1045 -44.58 -18.04 13.69
C LEU A 1045 -46.07 -17.97 13.32
N GLY A 1046 -46.56 -18.96 12.58
CA GLY A 1046 -47.91 -18.95 12.01
C GLY A 1046 -48.26 -20.23 11.22
N VAL A 1047 -49.42 -20.21 10.55
CA VAL A 1047 -50.09 -21.40 9.98
C VAL A 1047 -49.30 -22.10 8.86
N LYS A 1048 -48.47 -21.37 8.11
CA LYS A 1048 -47.68 -21.85 6.96
C LYS A 1048 -46.48 -20.92 6.76
N GLU A 1049 -45.54 -21.29 5.87
CA GLU A 1049 -44.52 -20.34 5.43
C GLU A 1049 -45.11 -19.31 4.45
N GLU A 1050 -45.13 -18.04 4.85
CA GLU A 1050 -45.58 -16.92 4.00
C GLU A 1050 -44.95 -15.59 4.41
N THR A 1051 -45.05 -14.58 3.54
CA THR A 1051 -44.62 -13.21 3.82
C THR A 1051 -45.80 -12.39 4.31
N CYS A 1052 -45.66 -11.75 5.47
CA CYS A 1052 -46.69 -10.93 6.10
C CYS A 1052 -46.20 -9.50 6.31
N PHE A 1053 -47.11 -8.58 6.58
CA PHE A 1053 -46.79 -7.20 6.92
C PHE A 1053 -46.69 -7.05 8.44
N LEU A 1054 -45.68 -6.32 8.90
CA LEU A 1054 -45.49 -5.96 10.30
C LEU A 1054 -45.66 -4.45 10.46
N TYR A 1055 -46.45 -4.04 11.46
CA TYR A 1055 -46.79 -2.65 11.77
C TYR A 1055 -46.73 -2.41 13.29
N SER A 1056 -46.50 -1.16 13.72
CA SER A 1056 -46.48 -0.79 15.14
C SER A 1056 -46.94 0.66 15.37
N ASP A 1057 -47.26 1.01 16.61
CA ASP A 1057 -47.65 2.37 17.02
C ASP A 1057 -46.47 3.37 16.83
N ASP A 1058 -46.73 4.57 16.33
CA ASP A 1058 -45.70 5.62 16.15
C ASP A 1058 -45.19 6.22 17.48
N GLY A 1059 -45.87 5.94 18.59
CA GLY A 1059 -45.49 6.24 19.97
C GLY A 1059 -44.90 5.05 20.76
N ASN A 1060 -45.11 3.81 20.30
CA ASN A 1060 -44.61 2.57 20.90
C ASN A 1060 -43.93 1.69 19.82
N VAL A 1061 -42.77 2.13 19.33
CA VAL A 1061 -42.27 1.61 18.04
C VAL A 1061 -41.82 0.14 18.05
N GLY A 1062 -41.47 -0.41 19.23
CA GLY A 1062 -41.11 -1.82 19.41
C GLY A 1062 -42.30 -2.80 19.50
N ASP A 1063 -43.52 -2.31 19.35
CA ASP A 1063 -44.79 -3.04 19.54
C ASP A 1063 -45.24 -3.74 18.24
N GLY A 1064 -44.64 -4.90 17.94
CA GLY A 1064 -44.74 -5.54 16.63
C GLY A 1064 -46.02 -6.34 16.40
N HIS A 1065 -46.95 -5.80 15.60
CA HIS A 1065 -48.14 -6.52 15.15
C HIS A 1065 -47.95 -7.11 13.74
N ILE A 1066 -48.38 -8.36 13.55
CA ILE A 1066 -48.35 -9.03 12.24
C ILE A 1066 -49.76 -9.14 11.64
N LYS A 1067 -49.87 -8.85 10.34
CA LYS A 1067 -51.04 -9.22 9.53
C LYS A 1067 -50.60 -9.80 8.18
N CYS A 1068 -51.08 -11.00 7.86
CA CYS A 1068 -50.82 -11.68 6.60
C CYS A 1068 -51.97 -11.40 5.63
N VAL A 1069 -51.70 -10.61 4.59
CA VAL A 1069 -52.61 -10.27 3.48
C VAL A 1069 -51.81 -10.20 2.18
N ALA A 1070 -52.49 -10.31 1.03
CA ALA A 1070 -51.82 -10.39 -0.26
C ALA A 1070 -51.16 -9.07 -0.68
N ASN A 1071 -51.86 -7.94 -0.51
CA ASN A 1071 -51.39 -6.61 -0.89
C ASN A 1071 -51.39 -5.67 0.31
N GLU A 1072 -50.65 -4.57 0.20
CA GLU A 1072 -50.60 -3.54 1.26
C GLU A 1072 -51.94 -2.80 1.41
N GLU A 1073 -52.68 -2.64 0.30
CA GLU A 1073 -54.03 -2.06 0.25
C GLU A 1073 -55.06 -2.88 1.04
N ASP A 1074 -54.78 -4.17 1.29
CA ASP A 1074 -55.63 -5.07 2.08
C ASP A 1074 -55.41 -4.90 3.59
N LEU A 1075 -54.44 -4.08 4.04
CA LEU A 1075 -54.23 -3.77 5.46
C LEU A 1075 -55.12 -2.62 5.96
N SER A 1076 -56.05 -2.96 6.85
CA SER A 1076 -56.67 -1.98 7.75
C SER A 1076 -55.79 -1.73 8.99
N ILE A 1077 -54.88 -0.77 8.94
CA ILE A 1077 -54.15 -0.29 10.14
C ILE A 1077 -54.89 0.85 10.84
N GLN A 1078 -54.87 0.85 12.17
CA GLN A 1078 -55.53 1.89 12.98
C GLN A 1078 -54.74 3.20 13.01
N LYS A 1079 -55.43 4.33 13.22
CA LYS A 1079 -54.81 5.66 13.19
C LYS A 1079 -53.73 5.82 14.26
N GLY A 1080 -52.52 6.19 13.85
CA GLY A 1080 -51.34 6.30 14.72
C GLY A 1080 -50.38 5.12 14.61
N TYR A 1081 -50.69 4.14 13.75
CA TYR A 1081 -49.82 3.00 13.43
C TYR A 1081 -49.27 3.16 12.03
N SER A 1082 -48.06 2.66 11.83
CA SER A 1082 -47.40 2.64 10.52
C SER A 1082 -46.83 1.25 10.24
N ILE A 1083 -46.89 0.83 8.99
CA ILE A 1083 -46.18 -0.37 8.51
C ILE A 1083 -44.67 -0.13 8.70
N ARG A 1084 -43.97 -1.11 9.27
CA ARG A 1084 -42.54 -1.05 9.55
C ARG A 1084 -41.74 -1.86 8.54
N GLN A 1085 -42.22 -3.06 8.19
CA GLN A 1085 -41.51 -3.98 7.30
C GLN A 1085 -42.41 -5.15 6.81
N LYS A 1086 -41.89 -5.93 5.87
CA LYS A 1086 -42.40 -7.26 5.51
C LYS A 1086 -41.56 -8.34 6.20
N VAL A 1087 -42.24 -9.26 6.87
CA VAL A 1087 -41.64 -10.34 7.67
C VAL A 1087 -41.95 -11.70 7.08
N ILE A 1088 -41.03 -12.65 7.25
CA ILE A 1088 -41.30 -14.06 6.97
C ILE A 1088 -41.95 -14.65 8.22
N VAL A 1089 -43.02 -15.40 8.03
CA VAL A 1089 -43.68 -16.20 9.05
C VAL A 1089 -43.51 -17.67 8.66
N LYS A 1090 -43.27 -18.57 9.63
CA LYS A 1090 -43.08 -20.02 9.42
C LYS A 1090 -43.91 -20.85 10.40
N ARG A 1091 -44.09 -22.14 10.14
CA ARG A 1091 -44.67 -23.07 11.11
C ARG A 1091 -43.64 -23.45 12.16
N LEU A 1092 -44.02 -23.38 13.44
CA LEU A 1092 -43.17 -23.79 14.55
C LEU A 1092 -42.81 -25.29 14.46
N ASP A 1093 -43.75 -26.13 14.02
CA ASP A 1093 -43.52 -27.56 13.80
C ASP A 1093 -42.46 -27.86 12.72
N ASP A 1094 -42.26 -26.94 11.76
CA ASP A 1094 -41.27 -27.09 10.69
C ASP A 1094 -39.88 -26.56 11.12
N VAL A 1095 -39.83 -25.63 12.08
CA VAL A 1095 -38.57 -25.07 12.63
C VAL A 1095 -38.02 -25.94 13.78
N LEU A 1096 -38.92 -26.44 14.63
CA LEU A 1096 -38.61 -27.32 15.76
C LEU A 1096 -39.39 -28.63 15.60
N THR A 1097 -38.76 -29.67 15.08
CA THR A 1097 -39.42 -30.99 15.01
C THR A 1097 -39.67 -31.56 16.40
N THR A 1098 -40.73 -32.36 16.58
CA THR A 1098 -41.07 -32.97 17.88
C THR A 1098 -39.95 -33.83 18.46
N GLU A 1099 -39.12 -34.45 17.62
CA GLU A 1099 -37.91 -35.19 18.05
C GLU A 1099 -36.85 -34.26 18.63
N LYS A 1100 -36.58 -33.12 17.96
CA LYS A 1100 -35.67 -32.07 18.43
C LYS A 1100 -36.17 -31.51 19.76
N VAL A 1101 -37.46 -31.16 19.86
CA VAL A 1101 -38.10 -30.63 21.10
C VAL A 1101 -37.94 -31.59 22.28
N LYS A 1102 -38.17 -32.89 22.09
CA LYS A 1102 -37.98 -33.91 23.13
C LYS A 1102 -36.55 -33.97 23.68
N SER A 1103 -35.54 -33.62 22.86
CA SER A 1103 -34.14 -33.56 23.29
C SER A 1103 -33.76 -32.25 24.00
N MET A 1104 -34.59 -31.21 23.93
CA MET A 1104 -34.29 -29.87 24.44
C MET A 1104 -34.76 -29.62 25.88
N ASN A 1105 -35.53 -30.54 26.48
CA ASN A 1105 -36.12 -30.37 27.83
C ASN A 1105 -36.83 -29.00 27.97
N ILE A 1106 -37.78 -28.70 27.07
CA ILE A 1106 -38.51 -27.42 27.11
C ILE A 1106 -39.50 -27.43 28.29
N ILE A 1107 -39.20 -26.69 29.35
CA ILE A 1107 -39.99 -26.71 30.59
C ILE A 1107 -41.12 -25.68 30.56
N ALA A 1108 -40.89 -24.54 29.90
CA ALA A 1108 -41.92 -23.52 29.71
C ALA A 1108 -41.77 -22.79 28.38
N ALA A 1109 -42.89 -22.24 27.89
CA ALA A 1109 -42.95 -21.32 26.77
C ALA A 1109 -43.72 -20.03 27.10
N LYS A 1110 -43.38 -18.93 26.42
CA LYS A 1110 -44.17 -17.69 26.31
C LYS A 1110 -44.66 -17.55 24.86
N LEU A 1111 -45.95 -17.30 24.67
CA LEU A 1111 -46.61 -17.01 23.40
C LEU A 1111 -47.29 -15.64 23.52
N ASP A 1112 -46.67 -14.64 22.93
CA ASP A 1112 -47.09 -13.25 23.08
C ASP A 1112 -46.72 -12.54 21.79
N CYS A 1113 -47.65 -12.58 20.83
CA CYS A 1113 -47.47 -12.12 19.46
C CYS A 1113 -48.57 -11.12 19.11
N GLU A 1114 -49.01 -10.35 20.11
CA GLU A 1114 -49.99 -9.28 20.00
C GLU A 1114 -51.30 -9.72 19.34
N GLY A 1115 -51.82 -10.92 19.64
CA GLY A 1115 -53.04 -11.46 19.04
C GLY A 1115 -52.81 -12.44 17.87
N PHE A 1116 -51.57 -12.78 17.54
CA PHE A 1116 -51.25 -13.77 16.50
C PHE A 1116 -51.10 -15.21 17.06
N GLU A 1117 -51.33 -15.41 18.36
CA GLU A 1117 -51.07 -16.67 19.09
C GLU A 1117 -51.87 -17.84 18.52
N GLY A 1118 -53.10 -17.60 18.06
CA GLY A 1118 -53.92 -18.63 17.42
C GLY A 1118 -53.31 -19.19 16.14
N ASN A 1119 -52.66 -18.34 15.34
CA ASN A 1119 -51.92 -18.77 14.16
C ASN A 1119 -50.60 -19.48 14.54
N VAL A 1120 -49.92 -19.03 15.60
CA VAL A 1120 -48.73 -19.71 16.16
C VAL A 1120 -49.08 -21.13 16.62
N LEU A 1121 -50.20 -21.30 17.34
CA LEU A 1121 -50.65 -22.60 17.82
C LEU A 1121 -51.04 -23.54 16.67
N GLU A 1122 -51.78 -23.06 15.66
CA GLU A 1122 -52.10 -23.85 14.45
C GLU A 1122 -50.83 -24.36 13.76
N GLY A 1123 -49.81 -23.51 13.60
CA GLY A 1123 -48.52 -23.86 13.01
C GLY A 1123 -47.58 -24.66 13.92
N GLY A 1124 -47.96 -24.88 15.18
CA GLY A 1124 -47.07 -25.37 16.23
C GLY A 1124 -47.68 -26.44 17.14
N MET A 1125 -48.76 -27.11 16.72
CA MET A 1125 -49.49 -28.06 17.56
C MET A 1125 -48.60 -29.20 18.05
N ASN A 1126 -47.73 -29.75 17.18
CA ASN A 1126 -46.88 -30.88 17.54
C ASN A 1126 -45.74 -30.48 18.51
N VAL A 1127 -45.34 -29.21 18.53
CA VAL A 1127 -44.36 -28.65 19.48
C VAL A 1127 -45.01 -28.25 20.79
N LEU A 1128 -46.09 -27.46 20.72
CA LEU A 1128 -46.70 -26.79 21.87
C LEU A 1128 -47.60 -27.72 22.68
N LEU A 1129 -48.29 -28.65 22.02
CA LEU A 1129 -49.23 -29.57 22.66
C LEU A 1129 -48.57 -30.92 22.91
N ASP A 1130 -47.94 -31.51 21.88
CA ASP A 1130 -47.39 -32.87 21.94
C ASP A 1130 -45.88 -32.93 22.28
N GLY A 1131 -45.16 -31.79 22.22
CA GLY A 1131 -43.73 -31.71 22.51
C GLY A 1131 -43.36 -31.85 23.99
N GLY A 1132 -44.35 -31.93 24.89
CA GLY A 1132 -44.13 -32.19 26.31
C GLY A 1132 -43.86 -30.95 27.18
N ILE A 1133 -44.10 -29.74 26.66
CA ILE A 1133 -43.96 -28.49 27.42
C ILE A 1133 -44.92 -28.50 28.62
N LEU A 1134 -44.42 -28.18 29.81
CA LEU A 1134 -45.22 -28.27 31.05
C LEU A 1134 -46.06 -27.01 31.31
N ASN A 1135 -45.47 -25.84 31.03
CA ASN A 1135 -46.07 -24.54 31.34
C ASN A 1135 -46.06 -23.64 30.10
N ILE A 1136 -47.22 -23.16 29.66
CA ILE A 1136 -47.31 -22.23 28.53
C ILE A 1136 -48.01 -20.97 29.03
N LEU A 1137 -47.29 -19.85 29.01
CA LEU A 1137 -47.84 -18.52 29.26
C LEU A 1137 -48.27 -17.96 27.90
N SER A 1138 -49.53 -17.60 27.73
CA SER A 1138 -50.03 -17.01 26.49
C SER A 1138 -50.86 -15.78 26.80
N GLU A 1139 -50.68 -14.70 26.04
CA GLU A 1139 -51.73 -13.70 25.98
C GLU A 1139 -52.96 -14.32 25.28
N TYR A 1140 -54.14 -14.15 25.85
CA TYR A 1140 -55.39 -14.63 25.25
C TYR A 1140 -56.39 -13.47 25.18
N GLN A 1141 -56.37 -12.78 24.03
CA GLN A 1141 -57.31 -11.72 23.68
C GLN A 1141 -58.24 -12.21 22.56
N PRO A 1142 -59.46 -12.69 22.87
CA PRO A 1142 -60.34 -13.32 21.87
C PRO A 1142 -60.65 -12.44 20.65
N SER A 1143 -60.78 -11.13 20.87
CA SER A 1143 -61.00 -10.14 19.81
C SER A 1143 -59.80 -10.05 18.88
N TRP A 1144 -58.57 -10.04 19.40
CA TRP A 1144 -57.37 -9.89 18.60
C TRP A 1144 -57.00 -11.18 17.87
N ILE A 1145 -57.16 -12.35 18.51
CA ILE A 1145 -57.02 -13.65 17.84
C ILE A 1145 -57.96 -13.74 16.63
N LYS A 1146 -59.22 -13.32 16.80
CA LYS A 1146 -60.20 -13.30 15.71
C LYS A 1146 -59.91 -12.25 14.63
N GLU A 1147 -59.37 -11.10 15.00
CA GLU A 1147 -59.05 -10.01 14.07
C GLU A 1147 -57.79 -10.31 13.25
N LYS A 1148 -56.73 -10.81 13.90
CA LYS A 1148 -55.39 -10.97 13.31
C LYS A 1148 -55.18 -12.36 12.71
N GLY A 1149 -55.72 -13.41 13.35
CA GLY A 1149 -55.61 -14.80 12.91
C GLY A 1149 -56.32 -15.12 11.59
N SER A 1150 -56.14 -16.36 11.11
CA SER A 1150 -56.63 -16.84 9.83
C SER A 1150 -57.07 -18.30 9.89
N GLY A 1151 -58.22 -18.62 9.29
CA GLY A 1151 -58.81 -19.96 9.36
C GLY A 1151 -59.05 -20.38 10.81
N ASN A 1152 -58.66 -21.60 11.16
CA ASN A 1152 -58.71 -22.14 12.53
C ASN A 1152 -57.89 -21.29 13.53
N GLY A 1153 -56.80 -20.66 13.09
CA GLY A 1153 -55.99 -19.79 13.94
C GLY A 1153 -56.64 -18.45 14.30
N GLY A 1154 -57.77 -18.12 13.66
CA GLY A 1154 -58.66 -17.01 14.04
C GLY A 1154 -59.82 -17.40 14.96
N ASP A 1155 -59.89 -18.66 15.41
CA ASP A 1155 -60.93 -19.14 16.31
C ASP A 1155 -60.42 -19.20 17.76
N ALA A 1156 -60.82 -18.21 18.56
CA ALA A 1156 -60.40 -18.08 19.96
C ALA A 1156 -61.00 -19.17 20.88
N ASP A 1157 -62.20 -19.68 20.59
CA ASP A 1157 -62.78 -20.77 21.38
C ASP A 1157 -62.04 -22.09 21.08
N LEU A 1158 -61.72 -22.33 19.81
CA LEU A 1158 -60.88 -23.47 19.38
C LEU A 1158 -59.47 -23.39 19.96
N TYR A 1159 -58.88 -22.20 20.09
CA TYR A 1159 -57.58 -21.98 20.74
C TYR A 1159 -57.57 -22.54 22.18
N LEU A 1160 -58.54 -22.12 23.01
CA LEU A 1160 -58.68 -22.65 24.37
C LEU A 1160 -59.05 -24.13 24.40
N GLN A 1161 -59.86 -24.60 23.45
CA GLN A 1161 -60.26 -25.99 23.39
C GLN A 1161 -59.06 -26.91 23.15
N ARG A 1162 -58.17 -26.58 22.21
CA ARG A 1162 -56.99 -27.40 21.89
C ARG A 1162 -56.05 -27.62 23.06
N PHE A 1163 -55.80 -26.60 23.87
CA PHE A 1163 -55.02 -26.77 25.10
C PHE A 1163 -55.71 -27.71 26.10
N LYS A 1164 -57.04 -27.61 26.25
CA LYS A 1164 -57.81 -28.51 27.15
C LYS A 1164 -57.78 -29.96 26.63
N ASP A 1165 -57.96 -30.15 25.33
CA ASP A 1165 -57.94 -31.46 24.67
C ASP A 1165 -56.54 -32.10 24.76
N ALA A 1166 -55.47 -31.30 24.72
CA ALA A 1166 -54.10 -31.70 24.97
C ALA A 1166 -53.74 -31.90 26.47
N GLY A 1167 -54.72 -31.76 27.39
CA GLY A 1167 -54.55 -32.04 28.82
C GLY A 1167 -54.00 -30.89 29.67
N TYR A 1168 -53.99 -29.66 29.17
CA TYR A 1168 -53.67 -28.46 29.96
C TYR A 1168 -54.91 -27.96 30.71
N ARG A 1169 -54.71 -27.52 31.96
CA ARG A 1169 -55.66 -26.69 32.70
C ARG A 1169 -55.33 -25.22 32.46
N VAL A 1170 -56.34 -24.34 32.42
CA VAL A 1170 -56.15 -22.90 32.23
C VAL A 1170 -56.30 -22.18 33.56
N GLU A 1171 -55.33 -21.35 33.93
CA GLU A 1171 -55.42 -20.38 35.02
C GLU A 1171 -55.21 -18.96 34.46
N LYS A 1172 -55.70 -17.93 35.15
CA LYS A 1172 -55.44 -16.53 34.79
C LYS A 1172 -54.49 -15.90 35.81
N MET A 1173 -53.33 -15.44 35.35
CA MET A 1173 -52.31 -14.79 36.19
C MET A 1173 -51.90 -13.47 35.53
N GLY A 1174 -51.90 -12.37 36.28
CA GLY A 1174 -51.33 -11.09 35.83
C GLY A 1174 -52.00 -10.40 34.64
N GLY A 1175 -53.02 -11.01 34.02
CA GLY A 1175 -53.66 -10.54 32.78
C GLY A 1175 -53.67 -11.62 31.70
N ALA A 1176 -52.62 -12.45 31.67
CA ALA A 1176 -52.43 -13.55 30.73
C ALA A 1176 -53.05 -14.88 31.21
N GLU A 1177 -53.19 -15.81 30.27
CA GLU A 1177 -53.68 -17.15 30.46
C GLU A 1177 -52.49 -18.12 30.56
N VAL A 1178 -52.42 -18.86 31.66
CA VAL A 1178 -51.36 -19.82 31.92
C VAL A 1178 -51.93 -21.24 31.78
N PHE A 1179 -51.40 -21.96 30.81
CA PHE A 1179 -51.78 -23.32 30.46
C PHE A 1179 -50.79 -24.27 31.13
N LEU A 1180 -51.30 -25.09 32.06
CA LEU A 1180 -50.47 -25.95 32.92
C LEU A 1180 -50.84 -27.42 32.67
N LYS A 1181 -49.88 -28.22 32.20
CA LYS A 1181 -50.10 -29.64 31.90
C LYS A 1181 -50.16 -30.44 33.19
N LYS A 1182 -51.07 -31.43 33.28
CA LYS A 1182 -51.15 -32.34 34.43
C LYS A 1182 -50.02 -33.39 34.42
N SER A 1183 -48.81 -32.95 34.68
CA SER A 1183 -47.65 -33.82 34.96
C SER A 1183 -46.79 -33.19 36.05
N ASP A 1184 -46.30 -34.03 36.95
CA ASP A 1184 -45.34 -33.74 38.02
C ASP A 1184 -45.77 -32.78 39.15
N GLY A 1185 -46.83 -31.98 39.02
CA GLY A 1185 -47.40 -31.21 40.13
C GLY A 1185 -46.51 -30.08 40.66
N LEU A 1186 -45.70 -29.51 39.77
CA LEU A 1186 -45.02 -28.22 39.91
C LEU A 1186 -45.87 -27.10 39.27
#